data_AF-A0A094A165-F1
#
_entry.id   AF-A0A094A165-F1
#
_cell.length_a   1.000
_cell.length_b   1.000
_cell.length_c   1.000
_cell.angle_alpha   90.00
_cell.angle_beta   90.00
_cell.angle_gamma   90.00
#
_symmetry.space_group_name_H-M   'P 1'
#
loop_
_entity.id
_entity.type
_entity.pdbx_description
1 polymer ?
#
loop_
_entity_poly.entity_id
_entity_poly.type
_entity_poly.pdbx_seq_one_letter_code
_entity_poly.pdbx_strand_id
1 'polypeptide(L)'
;MESPQPPKRVVRACDYCRKKRLKCTGQRPCLNCQLYGANCSSSDPRGPDGANGAVSASGGRKRKRTSAKTANQQTSEERERQSPVQTSMDAEQPISPVPQAQATLPIEPTQFRSPWIPASESEIAHHIELAPDFDQYAHDLGLVLAPFWPSSSHLPAAWDDLDGDGGISAIPYQHLPTPRLSDEEPSTSVFHSLDLPTTQMGAFDQQSQSEPLPSRSAHELFLRKGPSDSKFIGMGSVGSTIFECLRHSMSVQGGSMESTILDHLVRGIQHVDELATSIPSQTPPLPERDFAEQGVKAYYDFIHLLYPIMEIEFLREWRQIYDTGNALSPTAYSRFCLVVAVGNLVSPSDSDSDRRETARRLQEQTWSLIDQVMAAPFLESTQVMLLHTVFLLYCGKTGIAWTTCGMAVRIAQSLGLHQYTPSQLGLNPERINLRSRLWTVAYTLDAFLSLSEGRPPAITGSPNLGSPGSISDQEFPSVATELPTINIHDHYVGLSMIANEVYPLLKHSQSLGSTLTRIAEIDARLLAWKDTIPMEFRPEQQILADDPIYSIVAILHLKYHNLMRTIHWISLTLTGDKTSSKLSQFGARVRSSESICLASARSVIDVLNDASDRKISGHFGGFIVAYCMAALSIFYRQIFKEPTRRGARANLEHMRNGTLHIVNLFNGVKSNNHFRALFKNMLDAAEEVVRNASSSGQEGGLAPSHPKIQGLDQIDTRTYSINALSKPVPKQIVSQWTANLDVPFYGITTDGARKENLFSISDEGAPVEQMFNRANCVKNLFGSTELDKFSHGIESDNWRKWSNPEFIIYRTGLRMEDMNEKQRKAILGLLEVSLSPAGYRRIIGAMQTNDFLGELCNAKTILNKYSYQFTLYGEPSLTEPWGFSLFGHHLSVNIVVVGKQMILIDSGPDNGVRILDSVASLALTLMQSLSYELQQKTQVYEGLHDEKMTDDRWNPADQRHLGGAFQDNRIIPYEGIKAKSMLQAQQDQLLQLLSLYLEILPSGPYQARMKQIQRHWDETYFCWIGGYGDDDAFYYRIQSPVIMIEFDHHSGVFLLNNEPKKYHIHTILRTPNGNDYGREWIRLQRTNNSGKECLN
;
A
#
# COMPACT_ATOMS: atom_id res chain seq x y z
N MET A 1 -18.01 -21.09 -32.71
CA MET A 1 -18.33 -21.51 -31.33
C MET A 1 -19.47 -20.63 -30.85
N GLU A 2 -20.44 -21.17 -30.11
CA GLU A 2 -21.57 -20.39 -29.61
C GLU A 2 -21.17 -19.60 -28.35
N SER A 3 -21.77 -18.42 -28.15
CA SER A 3 -21.51 -17.56 -27.00
C SER A 3 -22.23 -18.04 -25.73
N PRO A 4 -21.60 -17.91 -24.54
CA PRO A 4 -22.15 -18.45 -23.30
C PRO A 4 -23.37 -17.65 -22.83
N GLN A 5 -24.46 -18.34 -22.50
CA GLN A 5 -25.67 -17.71 -21.97
C GLN A 5 -25.53 -17.28 -20.49
N PRO A 6 -26.19 -16.19 -20.07
CA PRO A 6 -26.11 -15.69 -18.70
C PRO A 6 -26.72 -16.66 -17.68
N PRO A 7 -26.18 -16.70 -16.43
CA PRO A 7 -26.57 -17.68 -15.43
C PRO A 7 -28.00 -17.45 -14.91
N LYS A 8 -28.86 -18.48 -15.03
CA LYS A 8 -30.26 -18.44 -14.58
C LYS A 8 -30.35 -18.17 -13.07
N ARG A 9 -31.18 -17.18 -12.68
CA ARG A 9 -31.37 -16.74 -11.30
C ARG A 9 -32.01 -17.84 -10.44
N VAL A 10 -31.26 -18.36 -9.47
CA VAL A 10 -31.68 -19.50 -8.63
C VAL A 10 -32.73 -19.06 -7.61
N VAL A 11 -34.00 -19.46 -7.83
CA VAL A 11 -35.15 -19.03 -7.01
C VAL A 11 -35.09 -19.53 -5.56
N ARG A 12 -34.49 -20.70 -5.29
CA ARG A 12 -34.34 -21.24 -3.92
C ARG A 12 -33.07 -22.08 -3.79
N ALA A 13 -32.26 -21.78 -2.77
CA ALA A 13 -31.06 -22.56 -2.45
C ALA A 13 -31.39 -23.91 -1.78
N CYS A 14 -30.63 -24.96 -2.09
CA CYS A 14 -30.75 -26.26 -1.44
C CYS A 14 -30.43 -26.20 0.06
N ASP A 15 -30.86 -27.22 0.81
CA ASP A 15 -30.87 -27.14 2.28
C ASP A 15 -29.45 -27.13 2.88
N TYR A 16 -28.49 -27.81 2.25
CA TYR A 16 -27.07 -27.72 2.63
C TYR A 16 -26.51 -26.30 2.44
N CYS A 17 -26.68 -25.70 1.25
CA CYS A 17 -26.25 -24.34 0.98
C CYS A 17 -26.90 -23.35 1.94
N ARG A 18 -28.20 -23.51 2.24
CA ARG A 18 -28.92 -22.65 3.19
C ARG A 18 -28.37 -22.78 4.61
N LYS A 19 -28.11 -24.00 5.09
CA LYS A 19 -27.50 -24.28 6.40
C LYS A 19 -26.07 -23.73 6.53
N LYS A 20 -25.31 -23.71 5.43
CA LYS A 20 -23.94 -23.17 5.37
C LYS A 20 -23.85 -21.70 4.90
N ARG A 21 -24.98 -21.02 4.65
CA ARG A 21 -25.06 -19.65 4.09
C ARG A 21 -24.30 -19.45 2.75
N LEU A 22 -24.17 -20.50 1.94
CA LEU A 22 -23.47 -20.49 0.64
C LEU A 22 -24.42 -20.15 -0.52
N LYS A 23 -23.90 -19.43 -1.53
CA LYS A 23 -24.63 -19.09 -2.77
C LYS A 23 -24.81 -20.35 -3.63
N CYS A 24 -26.02 -20.90 -3.67
CA CYS A 24 -26.35 -22.15 -4.39
C CYS A 24 -26.43 -21.94 -5.91
N THR A 25 -25.81 -22.83 -6.70
CA THR A 25 -25.82 -22.76 -8.18
C THR A 25 -27.06 -23.35 -8.85
N GLY A 26 -28.05 -23.84 -8.08
CA GLY A 26 -29.39 -24.21 -8.56
C GLY A 26 -29.51 -25.56 -9.27
N GLN A 27 -28.50 -25.96 -10.04
CA GLN A 27 -28.34 -27.33 -10.55
C GLN A 27 -28.39 -28.34 -9.38
N ARG A 28 -28.79 -29.60 -9.63
CA ARG A 28 -28.81 -30.65 -8.59
C ARG A 28 -28.01 -31.88 -9.03
N PRO A 29 -27.00 -32.33 -8.26
CA PRO A 29 -26.45 -31.68 -7.07
C PRO A 29 -25.74 -30.35 -7.41
N CYS A 30 -25.89 -29.33 -6.57
CA CYS A 30 -25.30 -28.02 -6.85
C CYS A 30 -23.78 -28.00 -6.62
N LEU A 31 -23.07 -27.03 -7.19
CA LEU A 31 -21.60 -27.00 -7.18
C LEU A 31 -21.01 -27.11 -5.77
N ASN A 32 -21.55 -26.36 -4.80
CA ASN A 32 -21.14 -26.45 -3.40
C ASN A 32 -21.42 -27.84 -2.77
N CYS A 33 -22.50 -28.51 -3.18
CA CYS A 33 -22.81 -29.86 -2.69
C CYS A 33 -21.88 -30.91 -3.33
N GLN A 34 -21.44 -30.69 -4.58
CA GLN A 34 -20.43 -31.51 -5.23
C GLN A 34 -19.06 -31.30 -4.55
N LEU A 35 -18.63 -30.04 -4.36
CA LEU A 35 -17.38 -29.65 -3.70
C LEU A 35 -17.26 -30.17 -2.25
N TYR A 36 -18.34 -30.08 -1.46
CA TYR A 36 -18.34 -30.47 -0.05
C TYR A 36 -18.98 -31.84 0.22
N GLY A 37 -19.13 -32.69 -0.81
CA GLY A 37 -19.63 -34.07 -0.67
C GLY A 37 -21.03 -34.20 -0.04
N ALA A 38 -21.87 -33.17 -0.15
CA ALA A 38 -23.10 -33.03 0.62
C ALA A 38 -24.35 -33.41 -0.19
N ASN A 39 -25.36 -33.98 0.48
CA ASN A 39 -26.61 -34.36 -0.16
C ASN A 39 -27.45 -33.12 -0.53
N CYS A 40 -27.67 -32.90 -1.83
CA CYS A 40 -28.29 -31.69 -2.38
C CYS A 40 -29.84 -31.76 -2.39
N SER A 41 -30.44 -31.98 -1.23
CA SER A 41 -31.89 -32.03 -1.05
C SER A 41 -32.55 -30.65 -0.92
N SER A 42 -33.88 -30.61 -1.07
CA SER A 42 -34.74 -29.48 -0.72
C SER A 42 -36.07 -30.04 -0.21
N SER A 43 -36.34 -29.87 1.08
CA SER A 43 -37.26 -30.73 1.86
C SER A 43 -38.70 -30.20 2.03
N ASP A 44 -39.35 -29.78 0.94
CA ASP A 44 -40.80 -29.44 0.90
C ASP A 44 -41.39 -29.85 -0.46
N PRO A 45 -42.40 -30.75 -0.53
CA PRO A 45 -42.77 -31.45 -1.77
C PRO A 45 -43.72 -30.66 -2.70
N ARG A 46 -43.43 -29.37 -2.93
CA ARG A 46 -44.19 -28.50 -3.86
C ARG A 46 -43.25 -27.75 -4.80
N GLY A 47 -42.81 -28.46 -5.85
CA GLY A 47 -41.96 -27.98 -6.94
C GLY A 47 -42.05 -28.93 -8.15
N PRO A 48 -41.75 -28.46 -9.38
CA PRO A 48 -42.36 -29.01 -10.61
C PRO A 48 -41.72 -30.26 -11.22
N ASP A 49 -40.60 -30.76 -10.71
CA ASP A 49 -39.82 -31.85 -11.33
C ASP A 49 -40.40 -33.26 -11.06
N GLY A 50 -41.73 -33.40 -11.19
CA GLY A 50 -42.52 -34.53 -10.70
C GLY A 50 -43.41 -35.20 -11.75
N ALA A 51 -43.03 -35.21 -13.03
CA ALA A 51 -43.76 -35.90 -14.10
C ALA A 51 -42.81 -36.43 -15.20
N ASN A 52 -43.28 -37.44 -15.93
CA ASN A 52 -42.64 -38.16 -17.04
C ASN A 52 -41.42 -39.06 -16.67
N GLY A 53 -41.34 -40.32 -17.11
CA GLY A 53 -42.32 -40.99 -17.95
C GLY A 53 -42.02 -42.34 -18.61
N ALA A 54 -41.17 -43.22 -18.04
CA ALA A 54 -41.18 -44.69 -18.23
C ALA A 54 -41.12 -45.37 -19.63
N VAL A 55 -40.90 -46.71 -19.61
CA VAL A 55 -40.74 -47.66 -20.75
C VAL A 55 -39.36 -47.55 -21.45
N SER A 56 -38.67 -48.62 -21.87
CA SER A 56 -38.86 -50.08 -21.77
C SER A 56 -37.69 -50.74 -20.99
N ALA A 57 -37.66 -52.01 -20.52
CA ALA A 57 -38.59 -53.15 -20.36
C ALA A 57 -38.13 -54.52 -20.95
N SER A 58 -36.96 -55.01 -20.51
CA SER A 58 -36.67 -56.46 -20.31
C SER A 58 -35.50 -56.61 -19.31
N GLY A 59 -35.31 -57.68 -18.53
CA GLY A 59 -36.16 -58.86 -18.32
C GLY A 59 -35.49 -59.99 -17.50
N GLY A 60 -35.07 -59.76 -16.23
CA GLY A 60 -34.29 -60.76 -15.47
C GLY A 60 -34.37 -60.76 -13.93
N ARG A 61 -34.90 -61.87 -13.38
CA ARG A 61 -34.90 -62.37 -11.96
C ARG A 61 -33.87 -61.72 -11.00
N LYS A 62 -34.20 -61.35 -9.75
CA LYS A 62 -34.60 -62.24 -8.62
C LYS A 62 -35.28 -61.47 -7.44
N ARG A 63 -36.05 -62.20 -6.61
CA ARG A 63 -36.52 -61.90 -5.21
C ARG A 63 -36.98 -60.44 -4.95
N LYS A 64 -38.22 -60.06 -5.29
CA LYS A 64 -39.46 -60.18 -4.46
C LYS A 64 -39.34 -59.74 -2.99
N ARG A 65 -40.07 -58.67 -2.65
CA ARG A 65 -40.45 -58.21 -1.30
C ARG A 65 -41.61 -59.05 -0.75
N THR A 66 -41.78 -59.05 0.57
CA THR A 66 -43.10 -59.06 1.23
C THR A 66 -43.14 -57.96 2.30
N SER A 67 -44.35 -57.54 2.70
CA SER A 67 -44.58 -56.56 3.76
C SER A 67 -45.94 -56.81 4.41
N ALA A 68 -45.95 -56.76 5.74
CA ALA A 68 -47.10 -56.60 6.62
C ALA A 68 -46.59 -55.71 7.79
N LYS A 69 -47.35 -54.80 8.43
CA LYS A 69 -48.71 -54.90 9.01
C LYS A 69 -48.76 -55.98 10.12
N THR A 70 -49.46 -55.78 11.24
CA THR A 70 -50.69 -54.98 11.47
C THR A 70 -50.83 -54.58 12.95
N ALA A 71 -51.72 -53.61 13.26
CA ALA A 71 -52.35 -53.39 14.58
C ALA A 71 -51.41 -52.84 15.70
N ASN A 72 -51.83 -52.06 16.72
CA ASN A 72 -53.12 -51.43 17.09
C ASN A 72 -52.83 -50.29 18.14
N GLN A 73 -53.73 -49.48 18.72
CA GLN A 73 -55.21 -49.45 18.73
C GLN A 73 -55.80 -48.00 18.89
N GLN A 74 -56.88 -47.88 19.69
CA GLN A 74 -57.68 -46.74 20.14
C GLN A 74 -57.03 -46.01 21.35
N THR A 75 -57.51 -44.88 21.93
CA THR A 75 -58.82 -44.20 21.84
C THR A 75 -58.69 -42.67 22.08
N SER A 76 -59.80 -41.96 21.83
CA SER A 76 -60.33 -40.63 22.24
C SER A 76 -59.81 -39.91 23.51
N GLU A 77 -60.21 -38.69 23.91
CA GLU A 77 -61.22 -37.65 23.56
C GLU A 77 -60.52 -36.26 23.80
N GLU A 78 -60.92 -35.01 23.51
CA GLU A 78 -61.94 -34.22 22.76
C GLU A 78 -61.37 -32.75 22.70
N ARG A 79 -61.84 -31.65 22.08
CA ARG A 79 -62.96 -31.15 21.23
C ARG A 79 -62.36 -30.08 20.26
N GLU A 80 -62.89 -29.72 19.09
CA GLU A 80 -64.06 -28.84 18.75
C GLU A 80 -64.02 -27.42 19.37
N ARG A 81 -64.32 -26.29 18.68
CA ARG A 81 -64.83 -25.95 17.32
C ARG A 81 -64.63 -24.41 17.11
N GLN A 82 -64.70 -23.72 15.95
CA GLN A 82 -64.87 -24.05 14.51
C GLN A 82 -64.34 -22.84 13.64
N SER A 83 -64.83 -22.67 12.40
CA SER A 83 -64.74 -21.50 11.47
C SER A 83 -66.04 -21.51 10.60
N PRO A 84 -66.24 -20.82 9.43
CA PRO A 84 -65.47 -19.81 8.66
C PRO A 84 -66.35 -18.66 8.04
N VAL A 85 -66.14 -18.28 6.75
CA VAL A 85 -66.90 -17.40 5.80
C VAL A 85 -66.47 -15.90 5.75
N GLN A 86 -66.25 -15.14 4.64
CA GLN A 86 -66.08 -15.30 3.15
C GLN A 86 -66.99 -14.35 2.30
N THR A 87 -66.52 -13.95 1.09
CA THR A 87 -67.10 -13.00 0.07
C THR A 87 -66.80 -11.50 0.34
N SER A 88 -66.93 -10.53 -0.59
CA SER A 88 -67.49 -10.46 -1.97
C SER A 88 -66.65 -9.57 -2.94
N MET A 89 -67.21 -9.10 -4.07
CA MET A 89 -66.55 -8.28 -5.14
C MET A 89 -67.51 -7.22 -5.79
N ASP A 90 -66.91 -6.25 -6.49
CA ASP A 90 -67.39 -5.37 -7.61
C ASP A 90 -68.59 -4.38 -7.48
N ALA A 91 -68.41 -3.13 -7.98
CA ALA A 91 -69.10 -2.55 -9.17
C ALA A 91 -69.13 -0.98 -9.31
N GLU A 92 -68.61 -0.47 -10.44
CA GLU A 92 -69.06 0.68 -11.30
C GLU A 92 -69.13 2.18 -10.82
N GLN A 93 -69.23 3.10 -11.81
CA GLN A 93 -69.30 4.59 -11.74
C GLN A 93 -70.59 5.12 -12.45
N PRO A 94 -71.02 6.42 -12.37
CA PRO A 94 -70.46 7.49 -13.26
C PRO A 94 -70.61 9.01 -12.85
N ILE A 95 -69.63 9.83 -13.29
CA ILE A 95 -69.75 11.17 -13.97
C ILE A 95 -70.53 12.39 -13.33
N SER A 96 -69.75 13.40 -12.88
CA SER A 96 -69.92 14.89 -13.04
C SER A 96 -71.16 15.66 -12.46
N PRO A 97 -71.20 17.03 -12.40
CA PRO A 97 -70.23 18.06 -12.85
C PRO A 97 -69.84 19.15 -11.79
N VAL A 98 -69.08 20.16 -12.27
CA VAL A 98 -68.53 21.34 -11.57
C VAL A 98 -69.48 22.56 -11.57
N PRO A 99 -69.36 23.50 -10.62
CA PRO A 99 -69.65 24.92 -10.84
C PRO A 99 -68.41 25.83 -10.70
N GLN A 100 -68.31 26.86 -11.55
CA GLN A 100 -67.26 27.91 -11.53
C GLN A 100 -67.80 29.23 -10.93
N ALA A 101 -66.90 30.12 -10.51
CA ALA A 101 -67.15 31.56 -10.38
C ALA A 101 -65.88 32.36 -10.69
N GLN A 102 -66.00 33.58 -11.24
CA GLN A 102 -64.89 34.43 -11.69
C GLN A 102 -65.05 35.90 -11.23
N ALA A 103 -63.96 36.55 -10.83
CA ALA A 103 -63.66 38.00 -10.90
C ALA A 103 -62.22 38.22 -10.37
N THR A 104 -61.18 38.67 -11.09
CA THR A 104 -60.89 39.89 -11.90
C THR A 104 -60.50 41.16 -11.12
N LEU A 105 -59.19 41.28 -10.80
CA LEU A 105 -58.35 42.51 -10.79
C LEU A 105 -58.70 43.67 -9.82
N PRO A 106 -57.80 44.66 -9.57
CA PRO A 106 -56.36 44.77 -9.89
C PRO A 106 -55.46 44.91 -8.61
N ILE A 107 -54.23 45.41 -8.76
CA ILE A 107 -53.22 45.63 -7.70
C ILE A 107 -53.19 47.12 -7.28
N GLU A 108 -53.08 47.40 -5.98
CA GLU A 108 -52.40 48.61 -5.46
C GLU A 108 -51.50 48.27 -4.24
N PRO A 109 -50.33 48.92 -4.07
CA PRO A 109 -49.41 48.66 -2.95
C PRO A 109 -49.51 49.72 -1.83
N THR A 110 -50.03 49.35 -0.66
CA THR A 110 -50.00 50.22 0.53
C THR A 110 -48.65 50.15 1.26
N GLN A 111 -47.98 51.31 1.38
CA GLN A 111 -46.67 51.50 2.02
C GLN A 111 -46.75 51.41 3.56
N PHE A 112 -45.68 50.94 4.23
CA PHE A 112 -45.15 51.45 5.52
C PHE A 112 -43.92 50.60 5.93
N ARG A 113 -42.74 51.11 6.31
CA ARG A 113 -42.00 52.36 6.06
C ARG A 113 -40.52 52.04 6.36
N SER A 114 -39.56 52.45 5.53
CA SER A 114 -38.13 52.44 5.91
C SER A 114 -37.74 53.78 6.58
N PRO A 115 -36.88 53.82 7.61
CA PRO A 115 -36.35 55.06 8.15
C PRO A 115 -35.02 55.47 7.48
N TRP A 116 -35.07 56.56 6.71
CA TRP A 116 -34.00 57.56 6.52
C TRP A 116 -32.68 57.22 5.77
N ILE A 117 -32.62 57.71 4.52
CA ILE A 117 -31.51 58.53 3.99
C ILE A 117 -32.19 59.73 3.28
N PRO A 118 -31.80 61.00 3.52
CA PRO A 118 -30.93 61.75 2.58
C PRO A 118 -29.97 62.73 3.34
N ALA A 119 -29.04 63.48 2.76
CA ALA A 119 -28.54 63.72 1.39
C ALA A 119 -26.98 63.83 1.46
N SER A 120 -26.17 64.12 0.44
CA SER A 120 -26.40 64.73 -0.89
C SER A 120 -25.29 64.35 -1.88
N GLU A 121 -25.60 64.31 -3.17
CA GLU A 121 -24.60 64.27 -4.24
C GLU A 121 -24.01 65.68 -4.47
N SER A 122 -22.67 65.84 -4.35
CA SER A 122 -21.81 66.69 -5.22
C SER A 122 -20.48 67.11 -4.57
N GLU A 123 -19.54 66.18 -4.31
CA GLU A 123 -18.10 66.48 -4.28
C GLU A 123 -17.25 65.20 -4.27
N ILE A 124 -15.91 65.35 -4.32
CA ILE A 124 -14.91 64.26 -4.40
C ILE A 124 -14.95 63.47 -5.72
N ALA A 125 -14.41 64.10 -6.77
CA ALA A 125 -13.66 63.36 -7.79
C ALA A 125 -12.19 63.22 -7.32
N HIS A 126 -11.56 62.07 -7.62
CA HIS A 126 -10.12 61.80 -7.46
C HIS A 126 -9.54 61.97 -6.04
N HIS A 127 -9.34 60.84 -5.35
CA HIS A 127 -8.03 60.37 -4.85
C HIS A 127 -8.26 59.15 -3.94
N ILE A 128 -8.07 57.94 -4.49
CA ILE A 128 -7.86 56.74 -3.66
C ILE A 128 -6.34 56.64 -3.50
N GLU A 129 -5.84 57.01 -2.32
CA GLU A 129 -4.47 56.73 -1.96
C GLU A 129 -4.28 55.22 -1.76
N LEU A 130 -3.07 54.74 -2.07
CA LEU A 130 -2.65 53.39 -1.71
C LEU A 130 -2.67 53.27 -0.19
N ALA A 131 -3.16 52.14 0.34
CA ALA A 131 -3.24 51.94 1.78
C ALA A 131 -1.85 52.08 2.44
N PRO A 132 -1.68 52.96 3.45
CA PRO A 132 -0.38 53.21 4.09
C PRO A 132 0.10 52.03 4.94
N ASP A 133 1.36 52.11 5.37
CA ASP A 133 2.22 50.97 5.60
C ASP A 133 1.84 49.96 6.71
N PHE A 134 2.34 48.75 6.46
CA PHE A 134 2.39 47.57 7.34
C PHE A 134 3.06 47.84 8.70
N ASP A 135 3.87 48.92 8.79
CA ASP A 135 4.67 49.30 9.95
C ASP A 135 3.86 49.61 11.22
N GLN A 136 2.61 50.08 11.08
CA GLN A 136 1.76 50.36 12.25
C GLN A 136 1.47 49.09 13.08
N TYR A 137 1.48 47.91 12.45
CA TYR A 137 1.29 46.63 13.14
C TYR A 137 2.60 46.07 13.73
N ALA A 138 3.76 46.54 13.26
CA ALA A 138 5.05 46.21 13.87
C ALA A 138 5.28 47.00 15.18
N HIS A 139 4.81 48.24 15.24
CA HIS A 139 4.90 49.11 16.41
C HIS A 139 4.26 48.49 17.67
N ASP A 140 3.05 47.93 17.53
CA ASP A 140 2.27 47.39 18.66
C ASP A 140 2.83 46.08 19.25
N LEU A 141 3.88 45.52 18.65
CA LEU A 141 4.63 44.36 19.15
C LEU A 141 5.95 44.73 19.87
N GLY A 142 6.26 46.02 20.03
CA GLY A 142 7.33 46.49 20.92
C GLY A 142 8.76 46.27 20.42
N LEU A 143 8.97 46.13 19.12
CA LEU A 143 10.30 46.05 18.50
C LEU A 143 10.64 47.40 17.81
N VAL A 144 11.49 48.18 18.48
CA VAL A 144 11.68 49.63 18.30
C VAL A 144 13.18 49.92 18.55
N LEU A 145 13.99 50.48 17.65
CA LEU A 145 13.70 51.22 16.41
C LEU A 145 14.77 51.06 15.30
N ALA A 146 14.36 51.53 14.12
CA ALA A 146 15.09 51.82 12.87
C ALA A 146 16.21 52.90 13.06
N PRO A 147 16.94 53.43 12.02
CA PRO A 147 16.40 53.87 10.72
C PRO A 147 17.28 53.79 9.44
N PHE A 148 16.64 54.18 8.33
CA PHE A 148 17.16 54.62 7.01
C PHE A 148 17.66 53.59 5.97
N TRP A 149 16.85 53.48 4.91
CA TRP A 149 17.36 53.69 3.55
C TRP A 149 16.49 54.79 2.87
N PRO A 150 17.07 55.78 2.17
CA PRO A 150 16.30 56.82 1.49
C PRO A 150 15.85 56.42 0.08
N SER A 151 14.64 56.85 -0.28
CA SER A 151 14.13 57.04 -1.65
C SER A 151 15.09 57.88 -2.53
N SER A 152 15.13 57.77 -3.86
CA SER A 152 14.41 56.91 -4.82
C SER A 152 14.95 57.11 -6.26
N SER A 153 14.45 56.28 -7.19
CA SER A 153 14.26 56.54 -8.63
C SER A 153 15.45 56.60 -9.61
N HIS A 154 15.11 56.19 -10.85
CA HIS A 154 15.83 56.31 -12.14
C HIS A 154 17.00 55.35 -12.48
N LEU A 155 16.94 54.88 -13.74
CA LEU A 155 18.00 54.25 -14.55
C LEU A 155 19.03 55.33 -14.99
N PRO A 156 20.22 54.99 -15.57
CA PRO A 156 20.65 53.69 -16.10
C PRO A 156 22.12 53.26 -15.77
N ALA A 157 22.55 52.19 -16.43
CA ALA A 157 23.93 51.91 -16.90
C ALA A 157 25.03 51.40 -15.92
N ALA A 158 25.37 50.12 -16.14
CA ALA A 158 26.71 49.60 -16.47
C ALA A 158 27.92 49.67 -15.48
N TRP A 159 28.39 48.46 -15.18
CA TRP A 159 29.81 48.01 -15.16
C TRP A 159 30.71 48.28 -13.92
N ASP A 160 31.67 47.35 -13.78
CA ASP A 160 32.99 47.40 -13.13
C ASP A 160 33.16 47.49 -11.58
N ASP A 161 33.51 46.32 -11.01
CA ASP A 161 34.75 46.02 -10.25
C ASP A 161 35.02 46.33 -8.74
N LEU A 162 35.67 45.32 -8.14
CA LEU A 162 36.70 45.29 -7.07
C LEU A 162 36.39 45.51 -5.56
N ASP A 163 36.89 44.53 -4.78
CA ASP A 163 37.64 44.55 -3.51
C ASP A 163 37.31 45.51 -2.33
N GLY A 164 37.47 45.01 -1.09
CA GLY A 164 37.65 45.88 0.09
C GLY A 164 37.47 45.22 1.46
N ASP A 165 38.58 44.89 2.13
CA ASP A 165 38.66 44.35 3.51
C ASP A 165 38.55 45.47 4.59
N GLY A 166 38.29 45.13 5.86
CA GLY A 166 38.43 46.03 7.02
C GLY A 166 37.21 46.23 7.94
N GLY A 167 37.44 46.67 9.18
CA GLY A 167 36.40 46.93 10.21
C GLY A 167 36.91 47.72 11.44
N ILE A 168 36.37 47.41 12.63
CA ILE A 168 36.69 47.95 14.00
C ILE A 168 35.71 49.02 14.55
N SER A 169 35.63 49.11 15.89
CA SER A 169 34.58 49.64 16.78
C SER A 169 34.79 51.09 17.32
N ALA A 170 33.83 51.63 18.10
CA ALA A 170 33.99 52.04 19.53
C ALA A 170 33.24 53.32 20.08
N ILE A 171 32.24 53.11 20.96
CA ILE A 171 31.81 53.90 22.18
C ILE A 171 31.17 55.35 22.08
N PRO A 172 30.59 56.01 23.15
CA PRO A 172 29.33 56.80 23.08
C PRO A 172 29.35 58.23 23.76
N TYR A 173 28.19 58.89 24.06
CA TYR A 173 27.81 59.56 25.36
C TYR A 173 26.49 60.44 25.38
N GLN A 174 25.72 60.36 26.49
CA GLN A 174 24.88 61.36 27.26
C GLN A 174 23.75 62.34 26.74
N HIS A 175 22.56 62.20 27.38
CA HIS A 175 21.68 63.20 28.10
C HIS A 175 20.71 64.26 27.49
N LEU A 176 19.45 64.22 28.03
CA LEU A 176 18.49 65.32 28.42
C LEU A 176 17.71 66.13 27.34
N PRO A 177 16.58 66.84 27.65
CA PRO A 177 15.75 66.95 28.89
C PRO A 177 14.19 66.75 28.72
N THR A 178 13.42 66.96 29.80
CA THR A 178 11.94 66.78 29.94
C THR A 178 11.08 68.03 29.69
N PRO A 179 9.77 67.86 29.42
CA PRO A 179 8.68 68.17 30.41
C PRO A 179 7.46 67.19 30.29
N ARG A 180 6.36 67.16 31.09
CA ARG A 180 5.92 67.70 32.41
C ARG A 180 4.75 66.85 32.99
N LEU A 181 4.10 67.26 34.08
CA LEU A 181 2.94 66.61 34.75
C LEU A 181 1.92 67.63 35.32
N SER A 182 0.67 67.19 35.53
CA SER A 182 -0.31 67.60 36.57
C SER A 182 -1.64 66.82 36.40
N ASP A 183 -2.52 66.49 37.35
CA ASP A 183 -2.57 66.29 38.83
C ASP A 183 -3.95 65.56 39.10
N GLU A 184 -4.43 65.08 40.26
CA GLU A 184 -4.04 65.15 41.68
C GLU A 184 -4.32 63.79 42.41
N GLU A 185 -5.37 63.66 43.25
CA GLU A 185 -5.71 62.48 44.11
C GLU A 185 -7.27 62.36 44.30
N PRO A 186 -7.91 61.39 45.05
CA PRO A 186 -7.70 61.12 46.49
C PRO A 186 -7.93 59.65 46.96
N SER A 187 -8.02 59.44 48.28
CA SER A 187 -7.74 58.16 48.96
C SER A 187 -8.77 57.66 50.01
N THR A 188 -8.82 56.32 50.16
CA THR A 188 -9.20 55.50 51.35
C THR A 188 -10.60 55.51 52.01
N SER A 189 -11.25 54.33 51.91
CA SER A 189 -11.82 53.51 53.01
C SER A 189 -13.26 53.70 53.57
N VAL A 190 -14.02 52.60 53.55
CA VAL A 190 -14.91 52.10 54.62
C VAL A 190 -14.84 50.56 54.65
N PHE A 191 -14.84 49.92 55.82
CA PHE A 191 -14.84 48.45 56.00
C PHE A 191 -16.27 47.90 56.22
N HIS A 192 -16.64 46.79 55.56
CA HIS A 192 -16.76 45.48 56.24
C HIS A 192 -17.19 44.30 55.34
N SER A 193 -16.38 43.23 55.41
CA SER A 193 -16.69 41.79 55.38
C SER A 193 -18.01 41.26 54.76
N LEU A 194 -17.90 40.39 53.74
CA LEU A 194 -18.43 39.01 53.78
C LEU A 194 -17.86 38.11 52.65
N ASP A 195 -17.02 37.16 53.07
CA ASP A 195 -16.67 35.84 52.51
C ASP A 195 -16.74 35.53 51.00
N LEU A 196 -15.56 35.40 50.37
CA LEU A 196 -15.04 34.13 49.81
C LEU A 196 -13.52 34.27 49.59
N PRO A 197 -12.68 33.23 49.82
CA PRO A 197 -11.23 33.42 49.96
C PRO A 197 -10.47 33.46 48.62
N THR A 198 -10.03 34.66 48.22
CA THR A 198 -9.03 34.86 47.16
C THR A 198 -7.75 35.43 47.76
N THR A 199 -6.84 34.56 48.19
CA THR A 199 -5.54 34.91 48.81
C THR A 199 -4.55 33.74 48.62
N GLN A 200 -3.25 33.95 48.34
CA GLN A 200 -2.55 35.19 48.01
C GLN A 200 -1.25 34.84 47.27
N MET A 201 -0.71 35.74 46.44
CA MET A 201 0.69 35.63 46.01
C MET A 201 1.62 35.94 47.17
N GLY A 202 2.44 34.97 47.56
CA GLY A 202 3.74 35.23 48.20
C GLY A 202 4.82 35.17 47.13
N ALA A 203 5.63 36.21 47.00
CA ALA A 203 6.74 36.21 46.05
C ALA A 203 7.93 35.42 46.61
N PHE A 204 8.60 34.62 45.78
CA PHE A 204 10.03 34.31 45.91
C PHE A 204 10.65 33.85 44.58
N ASP A 205 11.95 34.15 44.45
CA ASP A 205 12.95 33.69 43.48
C ASP A 205 12.75 33.87 41.96
N GLN A 206 13.75 34.54 41.38
CA GLN A 206 14.08 34.50 39.96
C GLN A 206 14.71 33.14 39.59
N GLN A 207 13.89 32.10 39.50
CA GLN A 207 14.22 30.93 38.68
C GLN A 207 13.13 30.74 37.62
N SER A 208 13.45 31.06 36.38
CA SER A 208 12.63 30.66 35.23
C SER A 208 12.82 29.16 34.96
N GLN A 209 12.37 28.32 35.92
CA GLN A 209 12.19 26.91 35.67
C GLN A 209 11.15 26.80 34.55
N SER A 210 11.49 26.08 33.48
CA SER A 210 10.56 25.85 32.39
C SER A 210 9.43 24.95 32.91
N GLU A 211 8.28 25.54 33.24
CA GLU A 211 7.06 24.77 33.52
C GLU A 211 6.83 23.81 32.34
N PRO A 212 6.79 22.49 32.57
CA PRO A 212 6.52 21.54 31.50
C PRO A 212 5.13 21.82 30.96
N LEU A 213 5.01 21.97 29.64
CA LEU A 213 3.71 22.05 28.96
C LEU A 213 2.79 20.95 29.52
N PRO A 214 1.55 21.28 29.95
CA PRO A 214 0.69 20.35 30.64
C PRO A 214 0.47 19.11 29.78
N SER A 215 0.36 17.93 30.43
CA SER A 215 0.33 16.62 29.77
C SER A 215 -0.97 16.36 28.99
N ARG A 216 -1.20 17.18 27.97
CA ARG A 216 -2.33 17.12 27.05
C ARG A 216 -2.20 15.89 26.16
N SER A 217 -3.34 15.28 25.86
CA SER A 217 -3.44 14.19 24.90
C SER A 217 -2.96 14.66 23.53
N ALA A 218 -1.89 14.05 23.02
CA ALA A 218 -1.23 14.43 21.76
C ALA A 218 -2.04 14.01 20.53
N HIS A 219 -3.24 14.59 20.36
CA HIS A 219 -4.24 14.15 19.39
C HIS A 219 -4.68 15.26 18.41
N GLU A 220 -4.57 16.52 18.83
CA GLU A 220 -5.03 17.70 18.08
C GLU A 220 -4.03 18.85 18.28
N LEU A 221 -3.54 19.44 17.18
CA LEU A 221 -2.58 20.55 17.21
C LEU A 221 -3.30 21.84 16.77
N PHE A 222 -3.33 22.84 17.65
CA PHE A 222 -3.91 24.16 17.38
C PHE A 222 -2.79 25.18 17.21
N LEU A 223 -2.64 25.74 16.01
CA LEU A 223 -1.69 26.81 15.72
C LEU A 223 -2.37 28.17 15.87
N ARG A 224 -1.81 29.06 16.69
CA ARG A 224 -2.32 30.42 16.92
C ARG A 224 -1.94 31.33 15.76
N LYS A 225 -2.92 32.05 15.17
CA LYS A 225 -2.73 33.03 14.09
C LYS A 225 -3.01 34.44 14.61
N GLY A 226 -2.17 34.93 15.52
CA GLY A 226 -2.33 36.25 16.14
C GLY A 226 -3.16 36.25 17.43
N PRO A 227 -3.72 37.40 17.86
CA PRO A 227 -4.30 37.53 19.20
C PRO A 227 -5.48 36.60 19.49
N SER A 228 -6.45 36.52 18.58
CA SER A 228 -7.73 35.80 18.73
C SER A 228 -7.77 34.44 18.03
N ASP A 229 -7.07 34.29 16.92
CA ASP A 229 -7.39 33.24 15.94
C ASP A 229 -6.54 31.98 16.14
N SER A 230 -7.09 30.84 15.74
CA SER A 230 -6.34 29.57 15.67
C SER A 230 -6.78 28.69 14.51
N LYS A 231 -5.91 27.76 14.13
CA LYS A 231 -6.10 26.81 13.03
C LYS A 231 -5.77 25.39 13.49
N PHE A 232 -6.58 24.43 13.04
CA PHE A 232 -6.51 23.03 13.45
C PHE A 232 -5.69 22.19 12.47
N ILE A 233 -4.75 21.40 13.02
CA ILE A 233 -4.00 20.33 12.35
C ILE A 233 -4.37 19.01 13.06
N GLY A 234 -4.91 18.04 12.30
CA GLY A 234 -5.20 16.70 12.82
C GLY A 234 -4.02 15.72 12.66
N MET A 235 -3.94 14.72 13.54
CA MET A 235 -2.82 13.74 13.61
C MET A 235 -2.48 13.03 12.29
N GLY A 236 -3.49 12.71 11.46
CA GLY A 236 -3.27 12.00 10.19
C GLY A 236 -2.66 12.87 9.08
N SER A 237 -2.59 14.18 9.28
CA SER A 237 -2.22 15.16 8.27
C SER A 237 -0.73 15.18 7.93
N VAL A 238 -0.41 15.71 6.75
CA VAL A 238 0.99 15.94 6.33
C VAL A 238 1.69 16.94 7.26
N GLY A 239 1.00 18.01 7.68
CA GLY A 239 1.53 18.99 8.63
C GLY A 239 1.88 18.38 9.99
N SER A 240 1.04 17.47 10.52
CA SER A 240 1.33 16.75 11.76
C SER A 240 2.51 15.80 11.62
N THR A 241 2.66 15.11 10.48
CA THR A 241 3.84 14.25 10.24
C THR A 241 5.13 15.07 10.17
N ILE A 242 5.13 16.22 9.47
CA ILE A 242 6.29 17.13 9.43
C ILE A 242 6.66 17.60 10.85
N PHE A 243 5.68 18.13 11.60
CA PHE A 243 5.89 18.63 12.97
C PHE A 243 6.51 17.58 13.89
N GLU A 244 5.89 16.40 13.99
CA GLU A 244 6.32 15.35 14.91
C GLU A 244 7.67 14.72 14.51
N CYS A 245 7.98 14.63 13.21
CA CYS A 245 9.29 14.17 12.76
C CYS A 245 10.42 15.16 13.10
N LEU A 246 10.17 16.47 13.00
CA LEU A 246 11.12 17.52 13.40
C LEU A 246 11.24 17.63 14.94
N ARG A 247 10.12 17.54 15.66
CA ARG A 247 10.10 17.50 17.13
C ARG A 247 10.95 16.34 17.68
N HIS A 248 10.89 15.18 17.01
CA HIS A 248 11.71 14.02 17.35
C HIS A 248 13.21 14.24 17.07
N SER A 249 13.61 14.81 15.92
CA SER A 249 15.04 15.07 15.65
C SER A 249 15.66 16.05 16.65
N MET A 250 14.92 17.10 17.04
CA MET A 250 15.37 18.08 18.02
C MET A 250 15.61 17.47 19.40
N SER A 251 14.75 16.53 19.85
CA SER A 251 14.94 15.84 21.14
C SER A 251 16.22 14.99 21.20
N VAL A 252 16.74 14.55 20.05
CA VAL A 252 18.01 13.82 19.91
C VAL A 252 19.22 14.77 19.85
N GLN A 253 19.05 15.99 19.33
CA GLN A 253 20.15 16.97 19.18
C GLN A 253 20.23 18.04 20.29
N GLY A 254 19.21 18.17 21.14
CA GLY A 254 19.20 19.12 22.27
C GLY A 254 19.05 20.60 21.89
N GLY A 255 18.68 20.91 20.65
CA GLY A 255 18.54 22.29 20.15
C GLY A 255 17.17 22.92 20.46
N SER A 256 17.17 24.19 20.87
CA SER A 256 15.94 25.00 21.04
C SER A 256 15.68 25.87 19.82
N MET A 257 14.75 25.44 18.95
CA MET A 257 14.42 26.12 17.68
C MET A 257 12.95 25.91 17.27
N GLU A 258 12.07 25.75 18.27
CA GLU A 258 10.64 25.43 18.08
C GLU A 258 9.87 26.51 17.28
N SER A 259 10.30 27.77 17.40
CA SER A 259 9.74 28.91 16.68
C SER A 259 9.87 28.81 15.16
N THR A 260 10.98 28.29 14.63
CA THR A 260 11.20 28.19 13.17
C THR A 260 10.30 27.13 12.54
N ILE A 261 10.06 26.01 13.24
CA ILE A 261 9.11 24.98 12.79
C ILE A 261 7.69 25.53 12.82
N LEU A 262 7.34 26.28 13.87
CA LEU A 262 6.02 26.90 14.01
C LEU A 262 5.75 27.90 12.87
N ASP A 263 6.72 28.73 12.51
CA ASP A 263 6.64 29.65 11.37
C ASP A 263 6.44 28.91 10.03
N HIS A 264 7.23 27.86 9.76
CA HIS A 264 7.03 27.02 8.56
C HIS A 264 5.62 26.40 8.48
N LEU A 265 5.06 25.95 9.61
CA LEU A 265 3.72 25.38 9.66
C LEU A 265 2.61 26.44 9.53
N VAL A 266 2.77 27.61 10.14
CA VAL A 266 1.83 28.74 10.01
C VAL A 266 1.78 29.22 8.56
N ARG A 267 2.93 29.39 7.90
CA ARG A 267 3.01 29.71 6.47
C ARG A 267 2.46 28.59 5.58
N GLY A 268 2.61 27.33 6.01
CA GLY A 268 1.98 26.16 5.37
C GLY A 268 0.46 26.23 5.39
N ILE A 269 -0.14 26.51 6.57
CA ILE A 269 -1.58 26.70 6.71
C ILE A 269 -2.06 27.87 5.84
N GLN A 270 -1.40 29.03 5.91
CA GLN A 270 -1.71 30.17 5.03
C GLN A 270 -1.66 29.75 3.56
N HIS A 271 -0.64 28.99 3.14
CA HIS A 271 -0.55 28.52 1.77
C HIS A 271 -1.70 27.58 1.36
N VAL A 272 -2.16 26.65 2.21
CA VAL A 272 -3.21 25.68 1.83
C VAL A 272 -4.65 26.14 2.07
N ASP A 273 -4.89 27.02 3.06
CA ASP A 273 -6.23 27.52 3.42
C ASP A 273 -6.61 28.85 2.75
N GLU A 274 -5.66 29.66 2.28
CA GLU A 274 -5.94 31.05 1.86
C GLU A 274 -5.73 31.25 0.35
N LEU A 275 -6.67 31.95 -0.29
CA LEU A 275 -6.63 32.35 -1.70
C LEU A 275 -6.43 33.86 -1.77
N ALA A 276 -5.43 34.31 -2.53
CA ALA A 276 -5.26 35.73 -2.83
C ALA A 276 -6.29 36.12 -3.91
N THR A 277 -7.38 36.77 -3.50
CA THR A 277 -8.44 37.22 -4.42
C THR A 277 -8.13 38.61 -4.98
N SER A 278 -7.88 38.68 -6.28
CA SER A 278 -8.17 39.91 -7.03
C SER A 278 -9.69 40.17 -7.03
N ILE A 279 -10.13 41.42 -7.18
CA ILE A 279 -11.55 41.76 -7.41
C ILE A 279 -11.71 42.08 -8.90
N PRO A 280 -12.31 41.20 -9.72
CA PRO A 280 -12.60 41.50 -11.12
C PRO A 280 -13.71 42.55 -11.20
N SER A 281 -13.46 43.65 -11.93
CA SER A 281 -14.39 44.78 -12.01
C SER A 281 -15.56 44.58 -12.98
N GLN A 282 -15.51 43.56 -13.85
CA GLN A 282 -16.55 43.22 -14.83
C GLN A 282 -16.57 41.71 -15.12
N THR A 283 -17.69 41.21 -15.63
CA THR A 283 -17.81 39.85 -16.18
C THR A 283 -16.85 39.68 -17.36
N PRO A 284 -15.91 38.72 -17.35
CA PRO A 284 -14.85 38.68 -18.36
C PRO A 284 -15.28 37.99 -19.66
N PRO A 285 -14.55 38.22 -20.77
CA PRO A 285 -14.76 37.47 -22.01
C PRO A 285 -14.53 35.96 -21.82
N LEU A 286 -15.02 35.18 -22.78
CA LEU A 286 -14.68 33.76 -22.89
C LEU A 286 -13.18 33.59 -23.20
N PRO A 287 -12.55 32.47 -22.79
CA PRO A 287 -11.19 32.13 -23.21
C PRO A 287 -11.08 32.00 -24.74
N GLU A 288 -9.88 32.20 -25.27
CA GLU A 288 -9.59 31.97 -26.69
C GLU A 288 -9.94 30.53 -27.12
N ARG A 289 -10.48 30.36 -28.34
CA ARG A 289 -11.06 29.08 -28.77
C ARG A 289 -10.04 27.94 -28.76
N ASP A 290 -8.80 28.23 -29.16
CA ASP A 290 -7.72 27.22 -29.24
C ASP A 290 -7.18 26.85 -27.85
N PHE A 291 -7.22 27.79 -26.89
CA PHE A 291 -6.94 27.54 -25.47
C PHE A 291 -8.05 26.68 -24.83
N ALA A 292 -9.31 26.93 -25.20
CA ALA A 292 -10.45 26.14 -24.77
C ALA A 292 -10.43 24.72 -25.37
N GLU A 293 -10.10 24.57 -26.66
CA GLU A 293 -9.97 23.28 -27.35
C GLU A 293 -8.95 22.37 -26.66
N GLN A 294 -7.75 22.90 -26.36
CA GLN A 294 -6.72 22.21 -25.59
C GLN A 294 -7.19 21.85 -24.17
N GLY A 295 -7.88 22.79 -23.50
CA GLY A 295 -8.39 22.61 -22.14
C GLY A 295 -9.46 21.52 -22.04
N VAL A 296 -10.51 21.59 -22.86
CA VAL A 296 -11.59 20.59 -22.83
C VAL A 296 -11.06 19.20 -23.20
N LYS A 297 -10.13 19.10 -24.16
CA LYS A 297 -9.49 17.83 -24.51
C LYS A 297 -8.70 17.24 -23.33
N ALA A 298 -7.79 18.01 -22.72
CA ALA A 298 -7.00 17.54 -21.58
C ALA A 298 -7.84 17.25 -20.33
N TYR A 299 -8.95 17.97 -20.14
CA TYR A 299 -9.93 17.65 -19.11
C TYR A 299 -10.60 16.29 -19.40
N TYR A 300 -11.03 16.04 -20.63
CA TYR A 300 -11.73 14.81 -21.00
C TYR A 300 -10.84 13.56 -20.94
N ASP A 301 -9.66 13.64 -21.55
CA ASP A 301 -8.74 12.51 -21.69
C ASP A 301 -8.16 12.00 -20.34
N PHE A 302 -8.28 12.78 -19.26
CA PHE A 302 -7.64 12.47 -17.99
C PHE A 302 -8.48 12.83 -16.75
N ILE A 303 -8.85 14.10 -16.56
CA ILE A 303 -9.57 14.53 -15.36
C ILE A 303 -10.98 13.94 -15.29
N HIS A 304 -11.65 13.76 -16.43
CA HIS A 304 -12.97 13.14 -16.48
C HIS A 304 -12.93 11.65 -16.11
N LEU A 305 -11.82 10.95 -16.37
CA LEU A 305 -11.64 9.54 -15.99
C LEU A 305 -11.40 9.38 -14.48
N LEU A 306 -10.74 10.35 -13.84
CA LEU A 306 -10.55 10.41 -12.39
C LEU A 306 -11.80 10.89 -11.63
N TYR A 307 -12.42 11.95 -12.15
CA TYR A 307 -13.54 12.67 -11.53
C TYR A 307 -14.60 13.00 -12.60
N PRO A 308 -15.51 12.06 -12.93
CA PRO A 308 -16.48 12.22 -14.02
C PRO A 308 -17.62 13.18 -13.61
N ILE A 309 -17.31 14.48 -13.55
CA ILE A 309 -18.23 15.55 -13.08
C ILE A 309 -19.22 15.99 -14.17
N MET A 310 -18.79 16.04 -15.43
CA MET A 310 -19.56 16.62 -16.53
C MET A 310 -20.43 15.62 -17.31
N GLU A 311 -21.37 16.13 -18.09
CA GLU A 311 -22.09 15.42 -19.14
C GLU A 311 -21.18 15.18 -20.36
N ILE A 312 -21.33 14.05 -21.06
CA ILE A 312 -20.50 13.75 -22.24
C ILE A 312 -20.92 14.67 -23.40
N GLU A 313 -22.20 15.01 -23.44
CA GLU A 313 -22.89 15.90 -24.37
C GLU A 313 -22.27 17.29 -24.29
N PHE A 314 -22.05 17.81 -23.07
CA PHE A 314 -21.35 19.08 -22.85
C PHE A 314 -19.92 19.04 -23.43
N LEU A 315 -19.17 17.95 -23.21
CA LEU A 315 -17.80 17.81 -23.69
C LEU A 315 -17.70 17.60 -25.22
N ARG A 316 -18.78 17.16 -25.87
CA ARG A 316 -18.93 17.16 -27.34
C ARG A 316 -19.31 18.54 -27.89
N GLU A 317 -20.26 19.22 -27.24
CA GLU A 317 -21.01 20.35 -27.81
C GLU A 317 -20.57 21.75 -27.36
N TRP A 318 -19.67 21.89 -26.38
CA TRP A 318 -19.20 23.17 -25.82
C TRP A 318 -18.83 24.25 -26.86
N ARG A 319 -18.43 23.88 -28.08
CA ARG A 319 -18.07 24.84 -29.14
C ARG A 319 -19.22 25.78 -29.52
N GLN A 320 -20.48 25.34 -29.33
CA GLN A 320 -21.70 26.13 -29.52
C GLN A 320 -21.75 27.36 -28.59
N ILE A 321 -21.03 27.36 -27.46
CA ILE A 321 -20.98 28.48 -26.50
C ILE A 321 -20.40 29.75 -27.14
N TYR A 322 -19.57 29.61 -28.18
CA TYR A 322 -19.04 30.74 -28.96
C TYR A 322 -20.02 31.25 -30.02
N ASP A 323 -20.96 30.41 -30.44
CA ASP A 323 -21.95 30.72 -31.46
C ASP A 323 -23.24 31.33 -30.84
N THR A 324 -23.46 31.14 -29.54
CA THR A 324 -24.55 31.76 -28.78
C THR A 324 -24.28 33.24 -28.45
N GLY A 325 -24.87 34.15 -29.23
CA GLY A 325 -24.84 35.61 -28.98
C GLY A 325 -25.63 36.11 -27.75
N ASN A 326 -25.86 35.26 -26.75
CA ASN A 326 -26.57 35.56 -25.51
C ASN A 326 -25.60 35.57 -24.32
N ALA A 327 -25.85 36.42 -23.32
CA ALA A 327 -25.11 36.38 -22.06
C ALA A 327 -25.34 35.03 -21.35
N LEU A 328 -24.25 34.32 -21.04
CA LEU A 328 -24.30 33.08 -20.26
C LEU A 328 -24.70 33.38 -18.80
N SER A 329 -25.39 32.43 -18.15
CA SER A 329 -25.58 32.51 -16.70
C SER A 329 -24.25 32.30 -15.97
N PRO A 330 -24.08 32.84 -14.74
CA PRO A 330 -22.85 32.66 -13.96
C PRO A 330 -22.44 31.19 -13.82
N THR A 331 -23.39 30.30 -13.54
CA THR A 331 -23.14 28.85 -13.44
C THR A 331 -22.72 28.22 -14.79
N ALA A 332 -23.28 28.67 -15.91
CA ALA A 332 -22.90 28.15 -17.24
C ALA A 332 -21.49 28.62 -17.66
N TYR A 333 -21.18 29.90 -17.44
CA TYR A 333 -19.84 30.46 -17.63
C TYR A 333 -18.83 29.72 -16.75
N SER A 334 -19.10 29.56 -15.46
CA SER A 334 -18.18 28.89 -14.53
C SER A 334 -17.97 27.40 -14.83
N ARG A 335 -18.99 26.65 -15.27
CA ARG A 335 -18.80 25.26 -15.75
C ARG A 335 -17.80 25.20 -16.90
N PHE A 336 -17.97 26.05 -17.91
CA PHE A 336 -17.11 26.05 -19.09
C PHE A 336 -15.68 26.51 -18.76
N CYS A 337 -15.53 27.69 -18.14
CA CYS A 337 -14.22 28.26 -17.82
C CYS A 337 -13.42 27.38 -16.85
N LEU A 338 -14.06 26.66 -15.91
CA LEU A 338 -13.36 25.72 -15.04
C LEU A 338 -12.97 24.41 -15.73
N VAL A 339 -13.77 23.86 -16.64
CA VAL A 339 -13.35 22.71 -17.46
C VAL A 339 -12.10 23.08 -18.28
N VAL A 340 -12.11 24.25 -18.93
CA VAL A 340 -10.97 24.78 -19.69
C VAL A 340 -9.75 25.03 -18.80
N ALA A 341 -9.93 25.64 -17.62
CA ALA A 341 -8.84 25.93 -16.69
C ALA A 341 -8.22 24.67 -16.07
N VAL A 342 -9.05 23.72 -15.61
CA VAL A 342 -8.59 22.46 -15.02
C VAL A 342 -7.86 21.60 -16.04
N GLY A 343 -8.35 21.52 -17.29
CA GLY A 343 -7.62 20.78 -18.34
C GLY A 343 -6.28 21.41 -18.71
N ASN A 344 -6.22 22.74 -18.87
CA ASN A 344 -4.96 23.44 -19.16
C ASN A 344 -3.94 23.38 -18.00
N LEU A 345 -4.40 23.20 -16.75
CA LEU A 345 -3.54 23.04 -15.57
C LEU A 345 -2.85 21.65 -15.51
N VAL A 346 -3.30 20.68 -16.31
CA VAL A 346 -2.89 19.25 -16.20
C VAL A 346 -2.28 18.70 -17.50
N SER A 347 -2.26 19.49 -18.57
CA SER A 347 -1.62 19.14 -19.83
C SER A 347 -0.07 19.22 -19.72
N PRO A 348 0.70 18.24 -20.21
CA PRO A 348 2.12 18.06 -19.82
C PRO A 348 3.16 18.90 -20.58
N SER A 349 2.80 19.90 -21.38
CA SER A 349 3.74 20.64 -22.26
C SER A 349 4.56 21.74 -21.56
N ASP A 350 5.87 21.80 -21.85
CA ASP A 350 6.88 22.65 -21.19
C ASP A 350 6.67 24.19 -21.26
N SER A 351 5.81 24.71 -22.14
CA SER A 351 5.53 26.16 -22.30
C SER A 351 4.56 26.69 -21.23
N ASP A 352 4.88 26.48 -19.96
CA ASP A 352 3.85 26.23 -18.94
C ASP A 352 3.44 27.46 -18.11
N SER A 353 4.25 28.51 -18.03
CA SER A 353 3.97 29.69 -17.18
C SER A 353 2.67 30.39 -17.56
N ASP A 354 2.54 30.79 -18.82
CA ASP A 354 1.51 31.73 -19.27
C ASP A 354 0.15 31.02 -19.44
N ARG A 355 0.20 29.71 -19.68
CA ARG A 355 -0.96 28.82 -19.67
C ARG A 355 -1.50 28.61 -18.25
N ARG A 356 -0.65 28.25 -17.28
CA ARG A 356 -1.05 28.15 -15.87
C ARG A 356 -1.55 29.46 -15.31
N GLU A 357 -0.94 30.57 -15.71
CA GLU A 357 -1.37 31.93 -15.38
C GLU A 357 -2.78 32.22 -15.92
N THR A 358 -3.03 31.91 -17.20
CA THR A 358 -4.34 32.11 -17.84
C THR A 358 -5.42 31.19 -17.24
N ALA A 359 -5.07 29.93 -16.93
CA ALA A 359 -5.95 29.03 -16.19
C ALA A 359 -6.30 29.56 -14.78
N ARG A 360 -5.34 30.19 -14.07
CA ARG A 360 -5.61 30.83 -12.78
C ARG A 360 -6.53 32.03 -12.91
N ARG A 361 -6.34 32.90 -13.91
CA ARG A 361 -7.25 34.02 -14.18
C ARG A 361 -8.68 33.54 -14.40
N LEU A 362 -8.89 32.49 -15.21
CA LEU A 362 -10.22 31.87 -15.39
C LEU A 362 -10.80 31.34 -14.07
N GLN A 363 -9.98 30.82 -13.15
CA GLN A 363 -10.44 30.40 -11.83
C GLN A 363 -10.76 31.58 -10.89
N GLU A 364 -9.95 32.63 -10.87
CA GLU A 364 -10.21 33.85 -10.09
C GLU A 364 -11.53 34.52 -10.53
N GLN A 365 -11.75 34.60 -11.84
CA GLN A 365 -12.96 35.15 -12.48
C GLN A 365 -14.23 34.34 -12.20
N THR A 366 -14.11 33.01 -12.12
CA THR A 366 -15.25 32.14 -11.78
C THR A 366 -15.49 32.09 -10.27
N TRP A 367 -14.45 32.32 -9.46
CA TRP A 367 -14.53 32.49 -8.01
C TRP A 367 -15.20 33.81 -7.60
N SER A 368 -15.06 34.89 -8.38
CA SER A 368 -15.83 36.13 -8.15
C SER A 368 -17.32 36.01 -8.50
N LEU A 369 -17.78 34.85 -8.97
CA LEU A 369 -19.19 34.52 -9.21
C LEU A 369 -19.72 33.45 -8.23
N ILE A 370 -18.92 33.06 -7.23
CA ILE A 370 -19.23 31.97 -6.30
C ILE A 370 -20.47 32.26 -5.44
N ASP A 371 -20.76 33.53 -5.18
CA ASP A 371 -21.95 34.00 -4.45
C ASP A 371 -23.25 33.62 -5.20
N GLN A 372 -23.30 33.90 -6.50
CA GLN A 372 -24.42 33.62 -7.39
C GLN A 372 -24.58 32.11 -7.64
N VAL A 373 -23.46 31.38 -7.73
CA VAL A 373 -23.46 29.91 -7.82
C VAL A 373 -24.00 29.28 -6.53
N MET A 374 -23.59 29.77 -5.37
CA MET A 374 -24.07 29.30 -4.06
C MET A 374 -25.54 29.67 -3.79
N ALA A 375 -25.99 30.84 -4.24
CA ALA A 375 -27.39 31.28 -4.15
C ALA A 375 -28.35 30.44 -5.01
N ALA A 376 -27.83 29.70 -6.00
CA ALA A 376 -28.59 28.85 -6.91
C ALA A 376 -28.20 27.37 -6.74
N PRO A 377 -28.65 26.67 -5.67
CA PRO A 377 -28.18 25.33 -5.30
C PRO A 377 -28.74 24.21 -6.21
N PHE A 378 -28.28 24.16 -7.46
CA PHE A 378 -28.67 23.18 -8.48
C PHE A 378 -27.55 22.18 -8.81
N LEU A 379 -27.85 21.20 -9.67
CA LEU A 379 -26.93 20.13 -10.05
C LEU A 379 -25.68 20.72 -10.74
N GLU A 380 -25.91 21.73 -11.57
CA GLU A 380 -24.94 22.53 -12.30
C GLU A 380 -24.02 23.33 -11.35
N SER A 381 -24.56 23.84 -10.24
CA SER A 381 -23.76 24.51 -9.19
C SER A 381 -22.95 23.51 -8.35
N THR A 382 -23.47 22.29 -8.17
CA THR A 382 -22.70 21.18 -7.59
C THR A 382 -21.48 20.86 -8.46
N GLN A 383 -21.63 20.85 -9.79
CA GLN A 383 -20.52 20.68 -10.74
C GLN A 383 -19.48 21.80 -10.61
N VAL A 384 -19.90 23.08 -10.56
CA VAL A 384 -18.97 24.22 -10.39
C VAL A 384 -18.15 24.08 -9.10
N MET A 385 -18.79 23.76 -7.97
CA MET A 385 -18.09 23.62 -6.68
C MET A 385 -17.12 22.42 -6.66
N LEU A 386 -17.46 21.31 -7.32
CA LEU A 386 -16.54 20.18 -7.49
C LEU A 386 -15.39 20.50 -8.47
N LEU A 387 -15.62 21.24 -9.54
CA LEU A 387 -14.57 21.70 -10.46
C LEU A 387 -13.59 22.67 -9.77
N HIS A 388 -14.09 23.63 -8.97
CA HIS A 388 -13.25 24.46 -8.11
C HIS A 388 -12.44 23.61 -7.11
N THR A 389 -13.06 22.61 -6.49
CA THR A 389 -12.37 21.68 -5.58
C THR A 389 -11.22 20.96 -6.28
N VAL A 390 -11.43 20.45 -7.51
CA VAL A 390 -10.37 19.81 -8.31
C VAL A 390 -9.28 20.80 -8.71
N PHE A 391 -9.63 22.01 -9.15
CA PHE A 391 -8.63 23.04 -9.48
C PHE A 391 -7.73 23.36 -8.27
N LEU A 392 -8.33 23.64 -7.11
CA LEU A 392 -7.61 23.94 -5.87
C LEU A 392 -6.73 22.76 -5.42
N LEU A 393 -7.21 21.52 -5.53
CA LEU A 393 -6.44 20.31 -5.27
C LEU A 393 -5.19 20.20 -6.18
N TYR A 394 -5.32 20.56 -7.46
CA TYR A 394 -4.20 20.58 -8.41
C TYR A 394 -3.24 21.75 -8.18
N CYS A 395 -3.71 22.88 -7.66
CA CYS A 395 -2.85 23.97 -7.18
C CYS A 395 -2.19 23.71 -5.80
N GLY A 396 -2.43 22.56 -5.15
CA GLY A 396 -1.93 22.27 -3.80
C GLY A 396 -2.66 23.03 -2.68
N LYS A 397 -3.77 23.68 -2.99
CA LYS A 397 -4.63 24.47 -2.08
C LYS A 397 -5.60 23.57 -1.30
N THR A 398 -5.08 22.54 -0.63
CA THR A 398 -5.88 21.43 -0.06
C THR A 398 -6.84 21.87 1.05
N GLY A 399 -6.45 22.82 1.89
CA GLY A 399 -7.27 23.32 3.00
C GLY A 399 -8.53 24.09 2.56
N ILE A 400 -8.41 24.97 1.56
CA ILE A 400 -9.57 25.62 0.92
C ILE A 400 -10.33 24.67 -0.02
N ALA A 401 -9.64 23.71 -0.66
CA ALA A 401 -10.32 22.66 -1.42
C ALA A 401 -11.23 21.81 -0.52
N TRP A 402 -10.80 21.46 0.71
CA TRP A 402 -11.64 20.77 1.71
C TRP A 402 -12.90 21.57 2.04
N THR A 403 -12.76 22.87 2.30
CA THR A 403 -13.90 23.77 2.56
C THR A 403 -14.87 23.84 1.38
N THR A 404 -14.33 23.99 0.16
CA THR A 404 -15.09 24.04 -1.11
C THR A 404 -15.83 22.72 -1.37
N CYS A 405 -15.19 21.59 -1.08
CA CYS A 405 -15.79 20.27 -1.17
C CYS A 405 -16.94 20.10 -0.17
N GLY A 406 -16.77 20.55 1.08
CA GLY A 406 -17.84 20.58 2.08
C GLY A 406 -19.06 21.38 1.64
N MET A 407 -18.85 22.52 0.95
CA MET A 407 -19.95 23.30 0.34
C MET A 407 -20.64 22.52 -0.80
N ALA A 408 -19.88 21.88 -1.70
CA ALA A 408 -20.42 21.02 -2.74
C ALA A 408 -21.26 19.85 -2.17
N VAL A 409 -20.78 19.22 -1.08
CA VAL A 409 -21.50 18.17 -0.34
C VAL A 409 -22.83 18.68 0.20
N ARG A 410 -22.92 19.93 0.71
CA ARG A 410 -24.19 20.49 1.19
C ARG A 410 -25.20 20.73 0.06
N ILE A 411 -24.77 21.19 -1.11
CA ILE A 411 -25.64 21.33 -2.29
C ILE A 411 -26.11 19.95 -2.79
N ALA A 412 -25.20 18.97 -2.87
CA ALA A 412 -25.55 17.59 -3.21
C ALA A 412 -26.53 16.96 -2.20
N GLN A 413 -26.40 17.30 -0.92
CA GLN A 413 -27.31 16.86 0.14
C GLN A 413 -28.71 17.49 0.00
N SER A 414 -28.84 18.81 -0.21
CA SER A 414 -30.14 19.47 -0.38
C SER A 414 -30.88 19.02 -1.64
N LEU A 415 -30.15 18.67 -2.70
CA LEU A 415 -30.68 18.06 -3.93
C LEU A 415 -30.96 16.55 -3.84
N GLY A 416 -30.71 15.93 -2.68
CA GLY A 416 -30.98 14.51 -2.44
C GLY A 416 -30.09 13.53 -3.24
N LEU A 417 -28.89 13.93 -3.68
CA LEU A 417 -27.95 13.03 -4.38
C LEU A 417 -27.44 11.90 -3.48
N HIS A 418 -27.46 12.13 -2.15
CA HIS A 418 -27.07 11.17 -1.12
C HIS A 418 -28.08 10.02 -0.88
N GLN A 419 -29.12 9.91 -1.73
CA GLN A 419 -30.18 8.93 -1.65
C GLN A 419 -30.49 8.32 -3.02
N TYR A 420 -31.17 7.17 -3.01
CA TYR A 420 -31.76 6.58 -4.21
C TYR A 420 -32.70 7.60 -4.86
N THR A 421 -32.48 7.92 -6.15
CA THR A 421 -33.31 8.87 -6.87
C THR A 421 -34.71 8.25 -7.09
N PRO A 422 -35.81 8.82 -6.54
CA PRO A 422 -37.13 8.22 -6.63
C PRO A 422 -37.67 8.18 -8.07
N SER A 423 -38.30 7.06 -8.45
CA SER A 423 -38.86 6.89 -9.80
C SER A 423 -39.99 7.88 -10.12
N GLN A 424 -40.65 8.42 -9.09
CA GLN A 424 -41.68 9.46 -9.19
C GLN A 424 -41.15 10.78 -9.75
N LEU A 425 -39.83 11.02 -9.76
CA LEU A 425 -39.25 12.24 -10.35
C LEU A 425 -39.20 12.23 -11.88
N GLY A 426 -39.43 11.09 -12.54
CA GLY A 426 -39.50 11.00 -14.01
C GLY A 426 -38.21 11.38 -14.76
N LEU A 427 -37.06 11.42 -14.09
CA LEU A 427 -35.78 11.80 -14.70
C LEU A 427 -35.30 10.76 -15.72
N ASN A 428 -34.59 11.23 -16.75
CA ASN A 428 -33.95 10.34 -17.72
C ASN A 428 -32.74 9.60 -17.10
N PRO A 429 -32.28 8.47 -17.69
CA PRO A 429 -31.17 7.69 -17.14
C PRO A 429 -29.87 8.48 -16.97
N GLU A 430 -29.57 9.39 -17.90
CA GLU A 430 -28.39 10.27 -17.86
C GLU A 430 -28.36 11.16 -16.61
N ARG A 431 -29.46 11.88 -16.30
CA ARG A 431 -29.52 12.74 -15.11
C ARG A 431 -29.52 11.92 -13.82
N ILE A 432 -30.04 10.68 -13.82
CA ILE A 432 -29.90 9.76 -12.68
C ILE A 432 -28.44 9.31 -12.51
N ASN A 433 -27.77 8.94 -13.60
CA ASN A 433 -26.35 8.57 -13.61
C ASN A 433 -25.46 9.73 -13.12
N LEU A 434 -25.67 10.94 -13.66
CA LEU A 434 -24.95 12.16 -13.26
C LEU A 434 -25.12 12.47 -11.76
N ARG A 435 -26.35 12.35 -11.21
CA ARG A 435 -26.59 12.49 -9.76
C ARG A 435 -25.75 11.50 -8.94
N SER A 436 -25.62 10.26 -9.40
CA SER A 436 -24.77 9.25 -8.75
C SER A 436 -23.28 9.58 -8.86
N ARG A 437 -22.81 9.99 -10.05
CA ARG A 437 -21.40 10.36 -10.29
C ARG A 437 -20.94 11.56 -9.47
N LEU A 438 -21.77 12.59 -9.37
CA LEU A 438 -21.47 13.78 -8.56
C LEU A 438 -21.38 13.44 -7.08
N TRP A 439 -22.20 12.49 -6.59
CA TRP A 439 -22.10 11.99 -5.21
C TRP A 439 -20.82 11.18 -4.96
N THR A 440 -20.44 10.26 -5.86
CA THR A 440 -19.20 9.48 -5.70
C THR A 440 -17.94 10.33 -5.80
N VAL A 441 -17.93 11.35 -6.68
CA VAL A 441 -16.83 12.32 -6.77
C VAL A 441 -16.76 13.18 -5.51
N ALA A 442 -17.88 13.72 -5.02
CA ALA A 442 -17.92 14.48 -3.78
C ALA A 442 -17.42 13.67 -2.59
N TYR A 443 -17.89 12.42 -2.43
CA TYR A 443 -17.44 11.49 -1.39
C TYR A 443 -15.93 11.18 -1.48
N THR A 444 -15.43 10.95 -2.68
CA THR A 444 -14.02 10.61 -2.91
C THR A 444 -13.09 11.79 -2.64
N LEU A 445 -13.48 13.00 -3.05
CA LEU A 445 -12.73 14.22 -2.73
C LEU A 445 -12.76 14.52 -1.22
N ASP A 446 -13.95 14.51 -0.60
CA ASP A 446 -14.14 14.77 0.84
C ASP A 446 -13.29 13.83 1.72
N ALA A 447 -13.32 12.53 1.43
CA ALA A 447 -12.54 11.53 2.18
C ALA A 447 -11.01 11.74 2.06
N PHE A 448 -10.47 11.98 0.86
CA PHE A 448 -9.03 12.17 0.68
C PHE A 448 -8.53 13.55 1.14
N LEU A 449 -9.33 14.60 1.00
CA LEU A 449 -9.01 15.94 1.54
C LEU A 449 -9.00 15.89 3.07
N SER A 450 -10.02 15.28 3.68
CA SER A 450 -10.10 15.10 5.13
C SER A 450 -8.94 14.26 5.69
N LEU A 451 -8.52 13.21 4.97
CA LEU A 451 -7.32 12.43 5.30
C LEU A 451 -6.03 13.29 5.23
N SER A 452 -5.89 14.13 4.19
CA SER A 452 -4.71 15.00 3.97
C SER A 452 -4.56 16.07 5.05
N GLU A 453 -5.67 16.71 5.42
CA GLU A 453 -5.70 17.81 6.39
C GLU A 453 -5.89 17.31 7.84
N GLY A 454 -6.21 16.03 8.03
CA GLY A 454 -6.61 15.46 9.32
C GLY A 454 -7.94 16.01 9.86
N ARG A 455 -8.73 16.67 9.01
CA ARG A 455 -10.01 17.32 9.33
C ARG A 455 -11.18 16.33 9.25
N PRO A 456 -12.33 16.59 9.90
CA PRO A 456 -13.52 15.74 9.75
C PRO A 456 -14.06 15.76 8.31
N PRO A 457 -14.48 14.61 7.75
CA PRO A 457 -15.20 14.59 6.48
C PRO A 457 -16.64 15.08 6.63
N ALA A 458 -17.15 15.74 5.60
CA ALA A 458 -18.53 16.22 5.52
C ALA A 458 -19.55 15.08 5.31
N ILE A 459 -19.09 13.93 4.81
CA ILE A 459 -19.85 12.67 4.68
C ILE A 459 -19.19 11.61 5.55
N THR A 460 -19.98 10.87 6.33
CA THR A 460 -19.49 9.77 7.18
C THR A 460 -20.18 8.45 6.88
N GLY A 461 -19.41 7.37 6.85
CA GLY A 461 -19.90 6.02 6.59
C GLY A 461 -20.01 5.70 5.10
N SER A 462 -20.86 4.72 4.75
CA SER A 462 -21.05 4.29 3.36
C SER A 462 -21.74 5.38 2.52
N PRO A 463 -21.33 5.60 1.25
CA PRO A 463 -22.00 6.54 0.35
C PRO A 463 -23.43 6.13 -0.06
N ASN A 464 -24.01 5.08 0.52
CA ASN A 464 -25.36 4.57 0.25
C ASN A 464 -25.64 4.28 -1.23
N LEU A 465 -24.61 3.80 -1.93
CA LEU A 465 -24.73 3.28 -3.29
C LEU A 465 -25.72 2.11 -3.31
N GLY A 466 -26.88 2.35 -3.93
CA GLY A 466 -27.48 1.29 -4.73
C GLY A 466 -26.44 0.83 -5.74
N SER A 467 -26.30 -0.48 -5.93
CA SER A 467 -25.35 -1.02 -6.91
C SER A 467 -25.49 -0.25 -8.22
N PRO A 468 -24.42 0.37 -8.74
CA PRO A 468 -24.46 0.98 -10.07
C PRO A 468 -25.00 -0.06 -11.03
N GLY A 469 -26.20 0.19 -11.57
CA GLY A 469 -26.79 -0.68 -12.58
C GLY A 469 -25.87 -0.59 -13.78
N SER A 470 -25.04 -1.63 -13.97
CA SER A 470 -23.88 -1.73 -14.87
C SER A 470 -23.74 -0.50 -15.77
N ILE A 471 -22.79 0.38 -15.47
CA ILE A 471 -22.37 1.38 -16.46
C ILE A 471 -22.02 0.57 -17.71
N SER A 472 -22.81 0.72 -18.77
CA SER A 472 -22.65 -0.10 -19.97
C SER A 472 -21.32 0.24 -20.63
N ASP A 473 -20.59 -0.78 -21.07
CA ASP A 473 -19.25 -0.69 -21.70
C ASP A 473 -19.25 0.00 -23.08
N GLN A 474 -20.14 0.98 -23.30
CA GLN A 474 -20.46 1.60 -24.57
C GLN A 474 -20.30 3.14 -24.58
N GLU A 475 -20.18 3.79 -23.41
CA GLU A 475 -20.21 5.26 -23.32
C GLU A 475 -18.84 5.93 -23.03
N PHE A 476 -17.86 5.19 -22.52
CA PHE A 476 -16.46 5.64 -22.56
C PHE A 476 -15.87 5.28 -23.94
N PRO A 477 -15.50 6.26 -24.79
CA PRO A 477 -14.83 5.93 -26.04
C PRO A 477 -13.42 5.40 -25.75
N SER A 478 -13.13 4.19 -26.23
CA SER A 478 -11.78 3.66 -26.24
C SER A 478 -10.89 4.55 -27.12
N VAL A 479 -10.03 5.34 -26.46
CA VAL A 479 -8.87 6.02 -27.07
C VAL A 479 -7.57 5.31 -26.65
N ALA A 480 -7.65 3.99 -26.40
CA ALA A 480 -6.53 3.06 -26.29
C ALA A 480 -7.01 1.59 -26.38
N THR A 481 -6.30 0.83 -27.22
CA THR A 481 -6.04 -0.62 -27.20
C THR A 481 -6.77 -1.54 -26.20
N GLU A 482 -7.61 -2.43 -26.76
CA GLU A 482 -7.90 -3.86 -26.44
C GLU A 482 -7.94 -4.43 -24.99
N LEU A 483 -7.73 -3.63 -23.95
CA LEU A 483 -7.87 -4.04 -22.55
C LEU A 483 -9.34 -4.03 -22.10
N PRO A 484 -9.76 -4.94 -21.21
CA PRO A 484 -11.07 -4.84 -20.57
C PRO A 484 -11.20 -3.49 -19.84
N THR A 485 -12.32 -2.80 -20.02
CA THR A 485 -12.61 -1.48 -19.43
C THR A 485 -12.73 -1.57 -17.90
N ILE A 486 -11.60 -1.53 -17.22
CA ILE A 486 -11.54 -1.41 -15.76
C ILE A 486 -12.16 -0.07 -15.38
N ASN A 487 -13.27 -0.13 -14.64
CA ASN A 487 -13.87 1.06 -14.05
C ASN A 487 -12.98 1.54 -12.88
N ILE A 488 -11.90 2.24 -13.22
CA ILE A 488 -10.88 2.71 -12.28
C ILE A 488 -11.48 3.61 -11.20
N HIS A 489 -12.52 4.39 -11.55
CA HIS A 489 -13.30 5.20 -10.61
C HIS A 489 -13.93 4.35 -9.48
N ASP A 490 -14.43 3.15 -9.75
CA ASP A 490 -14.99 2.28 -8.70
C ASP A 490 -13.90 1.78 -7.73
N HIS A 491 -12.68 1.54 -8.20
CA HIS A 491 -11.55 1.24 -7.32
C HIS A 491 -11.16 2.46 -6.47
N TYR A 492 -11.20 3.68 -7.03
CA TYR A 492 -11.00 4.93 -6.29
C TYR A 492 -12.09 5.16 -5.21
N VAL A 493 -13.35 4.85 -5.50
CA VAL A 493 -14.46 4.89 -4.53
C VAL A 493 -14.27 3.83 -3.44
N GLY A 494 -13.86 2.61 -3.81
CA GLY A 494 -13.53 1.56 -2.84
C GLY A 494 -12.40 1.97 -1.88
N LEU A 495 -11.39 2.69 -2.38
CA LEU A 495 -10.29 3.23 -1.58
C LEU A 495 -10.74 4.38 -0.68
N SER A 496 -11.57 5.29 -1.20
CA SER A 496 -12.06 6.45 -0.44
C SER A 496 -13.02 6.05 0.69
N MET A 497 -13.77 4.96 0.52
CA MET A 497 -14.56 4.33 1.60
C MET A 497 -13.68 3.86 2.76
N ILE A 498 -12.48 3.36 2.50
CA ILE A 498 -11.52 2.96 3.55
C ILE A 498 -10.86 4.19 4.19
N ALA A 499 -10.52 5.21 3.38
CA ALA A 499 -9.99 6.48 3.87
C ALA A 499 -10.96 7.22 4.82
N ASN A 500 -12.27 7.17 4.52
CA ASN A 500 -13.32 7.82 5.33
C ASN A 500 -13.37 7.32 6.78
N GLU A 501 -12.94 6.08 7.05
CA GLU A 501 -12.96 5.46 8.39
C GLU A 501 -11.77 5.84 9.29
N VAL A 502 -10.73 6.50 8.75
CA VAL A 502 -9.54 6.90 9.52
C VAL A 502 -9.85 8.04 10.51
N TYR A 503 -10.70 8.99 10.15
CA TYR A 503 -11.11 10.06 11.08
C TYR A 503 -12.00 9.52 12.23
N PRO A 504 -13.01 8.66 11.97
CA PRO A 504 -13.69 7.91 13.02
C PRO A 504 -12.76 7.08 13.93
N LEU A 505 -11.70 6.45 13.40
CA LEU A 505 -10.69 5.76 14.20
C LEU A 505 -10.03 6.70 15.20
N LEU A 506 -9.59 7.88 14.76
CA LEU A 506 -8.98 8.91 15.62
C LEU A 506 -9.94 9.39 16.70
N LYS A 507 -11.21 9.64 16.36
CA LYS A 507 -12.18 10.24 17.29
C LYS A 507 -12.71 9.27 18.37
N HIS A 508 -12.73 7.97 18.10
CA HIS A 508 -13.32 6.97 19.00
C HIS A 508 -12.28 6.09 19.72
N SER A 509 -10.98 6.38 19.61
CA SER A 509 -9.94 5.65 20.32
C SER A 509 -9.96 5.89 21.83
N GLN A 510 -10.40 4.90 22.60
CA GLN A 510 -10.42 4.95 24.07
C GLN A 510 -9.11 4.42 24.71
N SER A 511 -8.32 3.65 23.96
CA SER A 511 -7.03 3.11 24.41
C SER A 511 -6.11 2.80 23.24
N LEU A 512 -4.79 2.81 23.48
CA LEU A 512 -3.79 2.40 22.48
C LEU A 512 -4.07 0.99 21.92
N GLY A 513 -4.45 0.05 22.78
CA GLY A 513 -4.78 -1.33 22.36
C GLY A 513 -5.97 -1.38 21.40
N SER A 514 -7.04 -0.61 21.67
CA SER A 514 -8.17 -0.49 20.74
C SER A 514 -7.79 0.17 19.42
N THR A 515 -6.92 1.19 19.42
CA THR A 515 -6.48 1.83 18.18
C THR A 515 -5.60 0.90 17.35
N LEU A 516 -4.67 0.17 17.96
CA LEU A 516 -3.82 -0.81 17.27
C LEU A 516 -4.64 -1.92 16.59
N THR A 517 -5.71 -2.39 17.25
CA THR A 517 -6.65 -3.34 16.64
C THR A 517 -7.41 -2.69 15.47
N ARG A 518 -7.90 -1.45 15.63
CA ARG A 518 -8.62 -0.74 14.56
C ARG A 518 -7.73 -0.38 13.35
N ILE A 519 -6.44 -0.11 13.57
CA ILE A 519 -5.45 0.05 12.48
C ILE A 519 -5.31 -1.28 11.72
N ALA A 520 -5.16 -2.41 12.42
CA ALA A 520 -5.08 -3.74 11.79
C ALA A 520 -6.36 -4.14 11.04
N GLU A 521 -7.55 -3.72 11.50
CA GLU A 521 -8.81 -3.88 10.78
C GLU A 521 -8.86 -3.08 9.47
N ILE A 522 -8.29 -1.87 9.44
CA ILE A 522 -8.23 -1.04 8.23
C ILE A 522 -7.16 -1.56 7.26
N ASP A 523 -5.97 -1.93 7.76
CA ASP A 523 -4.88 -2.56 7.01
C ASP A 523 -5.38 -3.85 6.30
N ALA A 524 -5.95 -4.80 7.05
CA ALA A 524 -6.50 -6.04 6.49
C ALA A 524 -7.60 -5.79 5.42
N ARG A 525 -8.40 -4.73 5.57
CA ARG A 525 -9.38 -4.31 4.55
C ARG A 525 -8.74 -3.65 3.34
N LEU A 526 -7.64 -2.92 3.52
CA LEU A 526 -6.91 -2.30 2.42
C LEU A 526 -6.17 -3.35 1.59
N LEU A 527 -5.61 -4.38 2.24
CA LEU A 527 -5.09 -5.58 1.57
C LEU A 527 -6.20 -6.30 0.79
N ALA A 528 -7.36 -6.55 1.40
CA ALA A 528 -8.50 -7.17 0.71
C ALA A 528 -9.06 -6.31 -0.45
N TRP A 529 -8.99 -4.98 -0.36
CA TRP A 529 -9.31 -4.07 -1.46
C TRP A 529 -8.26 -4.13 -2.58
N LYS A 530 -6.96 -4.15 -2.24
CA LYS A 530 -5.86 -4.35 -3.20
C LYS A 530 -6.03 -5.64 -3.99
N ASP A 531 -6.56 -6.69 -3.36
CA ASP A 531 -6.88 -7.96 -4.02
C ASP A 531 -8.02 -7.88 -5.05
N THR A 532 -8.84 -6.82 -5.04
CA THR A 532 -9.87 -6.59 -6.08
C THR A 532 -9.31 -6.02 -7.38
N ILE A 533 -8.09 -5.48 -7.37
CA ILE A 533 -7.46 -4.82 -8.52
C ILE A 533 -6.72 -5.88 -9.37
N PRO A 534 -6.84 -5.86 -10.70
CA PRO A 534 -6.01 -6.69 -11.60
C PRO A 534 -4.51 -6.51 -11.33
N MET A 535 -3.74 -7.57 -11.57
CA MET A 535 -2.35 -7.70 -11.09
C MET A 535 -1.42 -6.64 -11.67
N GLU A 536 -1.65 -6.30 -12.93
CA GLU A 536 -0.95 -5.33 -13.78
C GLU A 536 -1.09 -3.86 -13.31
N PHE A 537 -2.14 -3.54 -12.53
CA PHE A 537 -2.40 -2.20 -11.99
C PHE A 537 -2.35 -2.14 -10.45
N ARG A 538 -1.99 -3.25 -9.81
CA ARG A 538 -2.05 -3.41 -8.35
C ARG A 538 -0.90 -2.67 -7.64
N PRO A 539 -1.17 -1.92 -6.55
CA PRO A 539 -0.13 -1.38 -5.68
C PRO A 539 0.88 -2.44 -5.22
N GLU A 540 2.13 -2.03 -4.98
CA GLU A 540 3.30 -2.88 -4.71
C GLU A 540 3.78 -3.73 -5.92
N GLN A 541 3.19 -3.62 -7.10
CA GLN A 541 3.73 -4.14 -8.36
C GLN A 541 4.23 -2.99 -9.26
N GLN A 542 5.09 -3.28 -10.22
CA GLN A 542 5.42 -2.32 -11.28
C GLN A 542 4.16 -2.01 -12.08
N ILE A 543 3.91 -0.74 -12.39
CA ILE A 543 2.74 -0.32 -13.16
C ILE A 543 2.93 -0.73 -14.62
N LEU A 544 2.19 -1.76 -15.05
CA LEU A 544 2.18 -2.29 -16.41
C LEU A 544 1.00 -1.69 -17.20
N ALA A 545 1.01 -0.36 -17.31
CA ALA A 545 0.01 0.43 -18.03
C ALA A 545 0.66 1.22 -19.18
N ASP A 546 -0.08 1.37 -20.28
CA ASP A 546 0.22 2.34 -21.33
C ASP A 546 0.13 3.77 -20.78
N ASP A 547 0.93 4.69 -21.33
CA ASP A 547 1.11 6.06 -20.78
C ASP A 547 -0.19 6.85 -20.49
N PRO A 548 -1.27 6.77 -21.30
CA PRO A 548 -2.53 7.47 -20.99
C PRO A 548 -3.20 7.00 -19.68
N ILE A 549 -3.04 5.71 -19.35
CA ILE A 549 -3.65 5.09 -18.16
C ILE A 549 -2.66 5.07 -16.98
N TYR A 550 -1.35 5.02 -17.25
CA TYR A 550 -0.30 5.02 -16.23
C TYR A 550 -0.51 6.10 -15.17
N SER A 551 -0.72 7.36 -15.59
CA SER A 551 -0.85 8.49 -14.66
C SER A 551 -2.04 8.32 -13.69
N ILE A 552 -3.11 7.68 -14.12
CA ILE A 552 -4.31 7.38 -13.32
C ILE A 552 -4.01 6.25 -12.30
N VAL A 553 -3.26 5.23 -12.72
CA VAL A 553 -2.85 4.12 -11.85
C VAL A 553 -1.77 4.56 -10.85
N ALA A 554 -0.84 5.42 -11.25
CA ALA A 554 0.16 6.01 -10.36
C ALA A 554 -0.48 6.84 -9.25
N ILE A 555 -1.50 7.66 -9.55
CA ILE A 555 -2.27 8.38 -8.52
C ILE A 555 -3.00 7.41 -7.58
N LEU A 556 -3.44 6.25 -8.05
CA LEU A 556 -4.06 5.21 -7.21
C LEU A 556 -3.04 4.57 -6.25
N HIS A 557 -1.85 4.23 -6.74
CA HIS A 557 -0.73 3.71 -5.93
C HIS A 557 -0.31 4.74 -4.87
N LEU A 558 -0.12 6.00 -5.28
CA LEU A 558 0.24 7.10 -4.37
C LEU A 558 -0.82 7.31 -3.28
N LYS A 559 -2.12 7.22 -3.61
CA LYS A 559 -3.20 7.27 -2.61
C LYS A 559 -3.21 6.07 -1.66
N TYR A 560 -2.98 4.87 -2.16
CA TYR A 560 -2.85 3.65 -1.33
C TYR A 560 -1.68 3.74 -0.35
N HIS A 561 -0.47 4.06 -0.83
CA HIS A 561 0.71 4.17 0.02
C HIS A 561 0.61 5.36 0.99
N ASN A 562 -0.01 6.48 0.59
CA ASN A 562 -0.30 7.58 1.51
C ASN A 562 -1.28 7.15 2.63
N LEU A 563 -2.32 6.38 2.30
CA LEU A 563 -3.28 5.87 3.29
C LEU A 563 -2.61 4.87 4.27
N MET A 564 -1.81 3.92 3.77
CA MET A 564 -1.00 3.02 4.60
C MET A 564 -0.06 3.80 5.53
N ARG A 565 0.67 4.79 4.98
CA ARG A 565 1.51 5.70 5.76
C ARG A 565 0.69 6.39 6.85
N THR A 566 -0.46 6.98 6.55
CA THR A 566 -1.28 7.69 7.55
C THR A 566 -1.81 6.76 8.66
N ILE A 567 -2.36 5.57 8.35
CA ILE A 567 -2.91 4.70 9.40
C ILE A 567 -1.83 4.13 10.33
N HIS A 568 -0.66 3.78 9.80
CA HIS A 568 0.46 3.32 10.62
C HIS A 568 1.21 4.47 11.31
N TRP A 569 1.19 5.68 10.74
CA TRP A 569 1.74 6.89 11.39
C TRP A 569 1.02 7.20 12.70
N ILE A 570 -0.31 7.09 12.71
CA ILE A 570 -1.16 7.25 13.91
C ILE A 570 -0.71 6.30 15.04
N SER A 571 -0.26 5.07 14.73
CA SER A 571 0.30 4.16 15.73
C SER A 571 1.57 4.70 16.41
N LEU A 572 2.39 5.49 15.71
CA LEU A 572 3.68 5.98 16.22
C LEU A 572 3.49 7.23 17.08
N THR A 573 2.68 8.17 16.60
CA THR A 573 2.33 9.39 17.35
C THR A 573 1.61 9.06 18.65
N LEU A 574 0.71 8.07 18.66
CA LEU A 574 -0.01 7.65 19.87
C LEU A 574 0.86 6.95 20.92
N THR A 575 2.00 6.35 20.54
CA THR A 575 2.94 5.78 21.51
C THR A 575 3.89 6.83 22.11
N GLY A 576 4.32 7.80 21.30
CA GLY A 576 5.38 8.74 21.64
C GLY A 576 6.70 8.05 22.04
N ASP A 577 7.64 8.84 22.53
CA ASP A 577 9.00 8.39 22.86
C ASP A 577 9.12 7.82 24.29
N LYS A 578 7.99 7.48 24.94
CA LYS A 578 7.93 7.07 26.35
C LYS A 578 8.32 5.62 26.55
N THR A 579 9.59 5.41 26.90
CA THR A 579 10.26 4.16 27.31
C THR A 579 9.74 3.56 28.64
N SER A 580 8.41 3.42 28.76
CA SER A 580 7.77 2.78 29.92
C SER A 580 7.62 1.26 29.73
N SER A 581 7.67 0.51 30.82
CA SER A 581 7.54 -0.96 30.82
C SER A 581 6.24 -1.49 30.19
N LYS A 582 5.20 -0.66 30.10
CA LYS A 582 3.92 -0.97 29.43
C LYS A 582 4.02 -1.07 27.91
N LEU A 583 5.07 -0.52 27.27
CA LEU A 583 5.24 -0.62 25.81
C LEU A 583 5.63 -2.05 25.36
N SER A 584 6.13 -2.89 26.26
CA SER A 584 6.52 -4.28 25.99
C SER A 584 5.42 -5.08 25.28
N GLN A 585 4.19 -5.03 25.80
CA GLN A 585 3.02 -5.75 25.30
C GLN A 585 2.61 -5.39 23.85
N PHE A 586 2.99 -4.20 23.36
CA PHE A 586 2.58 -3.72 22.04
C PHE A 586 3.76 -3.42 21.10
N GLY A 587 5.00 -3.49 21.61
CA GLY A 587 6.21 -3.06 20.90
C GLY A 587 6.36 -3.68 19.51
N ALA A 588 6.06 -4.97 19.33
CA ALA A 588 6.12 -5.62 18.03
C ALA A 588 5.18 -5.00 16.99
N ARG A 589 3.95 -4.63 17.36
CA ARG A 589 2.96 -4.00 16.46
C ARG A 589 3.38 -2.58 16.05
N VAL A 590 3.99 -1.86 16.98
CA VAL A 590 4.53 -0.50 16.76
C VAL A 590 5.77 -0.55 15.87
N ARG A 591 6.71 -1.48 16.14
CA ARG A 591 7.88 -1.78 15.27
C ARG A 591 7.46 -2.20 13.86
N SER A 592 6.35 -2.93 13.71
CA SER A 592 5.81 -3.28 12.40
C SER A 592 5.24 -2.04 11.68
N SER A 593 4.43 -1.24 12.36
CA SER A 593 3.87 0.02 11.82
C SER A 593 4.95 1.00 11.35
N GLU A 594 6.06 1.12 12.10
CA GLU A 594 7.20 1.97 11.70
C GLU A 594 7.85 1.46 10.40
N SER A 595 7.94 0.15 10.22
CA SER A 595 8.43 -0.46 8.97
C SER A 595 7.47 -0.30 7.80
N ILE A 596 6.16 -0.34 8.04
CA ILE A 596 5.13 -0.16 7.00
C ILE A 596 5.06 1.30 6.54
N CYS A 597 5.20 2.27 7.47
CA CYS A 597 5.39 3.68 7.14
C CYS A 597 6.62 3.90 6.25
N LEU A 598 7.76 3.27 6.61
CA LEU A 598 9.00 3.41 5.85
C LEU A 598 8.92 2.76 4.47
N ALA A 599 8.32 1.56 4.36
CA ALA A 599 8.09 0.91 3.07
C ALA A 599 7.18 1.73 2.16
N SER A 600 6.06 2.23 2.71
CA SER A 600 5.11 3.09 1.97
C SER A 600 5.76 4.40 1.52
N ALA A 601 6.64 4.98 2.32
CA ALA A 601 7.41 6.17 1.95
C ALA A 601 8.36 5.91 0.77
N ARG A 602 8.97 4.72 0.68
CA ARG A 602 9.79 4.33 -0.49
C ARG A 602 8.96 4.19 -1.73
N SER A 603 7.88 3.42 -1.69
CA SER A 603 6.97 3.23 -2.84
C SER A 603 6.38 4.55 -3.37
N VAL A 604 6.18 5.56 -2.51
CA VAL A 604 5.82 6.92 -2.96
C VAL A 604 6.92 7.54 -3.82
N ILE A 605 8.20 7.49 -3.40
CA ILE A 605 9.33 8.01 -4.19
C ILE A 605 9.55 7.17 -5.46
N ASP A 606 9.44 5.84 -5.37
CA ASP A 606 9.68 4.93 -6.49
C ASP A 606 8.66 5.13 -7.64
N VAL A 607 7.38 5.36 -7.31
CA VAL A 607 6.33 5.71 -8.29
C VAL A 607 6.55 7.10 -8.90
N LEU A 608 7.11 8.06 -8.15
CA LEU A 608 7.46 9.38 -8.69
C LEU A 608 8.70 9.32 -9.60
N ASN A 609 9.64 8.41 -9.34
CA ASN A 609 10.78 8.16 -10.21
C ASN A 609 10.34 7.59 -11.57
N ASP A 610 9.59 6.47 -11.61
CA ASP A 610 9.13 5.86 -12.87
C ASP A 610 8.23 6.83 -13.68
N ALA A 611 7.40 7.64 -13.02
CA ALA A 611 6.62 8.70 -13.68
C ALA A 611 7.47 9.85 -14.25
N SER A 612 8.62 10.15 -13.63
CA SER A 612 9.57 11.18 -14.08
C SER A 612 10.41 10.66 -15.25
N ASP A 613 10.89 9.42 -15.19
CA ASP A 613 11.65 8.77 -16.26
C ASP A 613 10.82 8.64 -17.55
N ARG A 614 9.51 8.38 -17.40
CA ARG A 614 8.52 8.39 -18.50
C ARG A 614 8.07 9.79 -18.95
N LYS A 615 8.51 10.87 -18.28
CA LYS A 615 8.15 12.27 -18.57
C LYS A 615 6.65 12.61 -18.47
N ILE A 616 5.89 11.83 -17.71
CA ILE A 616 4.44 11.99 -17.54
C ILE A 616 4.05 12.66 -16.21
N SER A 617 5.04 13.09 -15.42
CA SER A 617 4.89 13.85 -14.17
C SER A 617 4.10 15.17 -14.33
N GLY A 618 3.95 15.72 -15.53
CA GLY A 618 3.11 16.90 -15.80
C GLY A 618 1.61 16.71 -15.46
N HIS A 619 1.12 15.46 -15.42
CA HIS A 619 -0.27 15.15 -15.06
C HIS A 619 -0.53 15.17 -13.53
N PHE A 620 0.51 15.39 -12.71
CA PHE A 620 0.44 15.29 -11.26
C PHE A 620 0.15 16.64 -10.58
N GLY A 621 -0.99 16.72 -9.89
CA GLY A 621 -1.39 17.91 -9.14
C GLY A 621 -0.64 18.10 -7.82
N GLY A 622 -0.67 19.32 -7.29
CA GLY A 622 0.04 19.73 -6.07
C GLY A 622 -0.24 18.89 -4.82
N PHE A 623 -1.35 18.14 -4.76
CA PHE A 623 -1.60 17.15 -3.72
C PHE A 623 -0.51 16.06 -3.61
N ILE A 624 0.23 15.77 -4.69
CA ILE A 624 1.36 14.84 -4.68
C ILE A 624 2.59 15.42 -3.96
N VAL A 625 2.75 16.75 -3.94
CA VAL A 625 3.76 17.41 -3.09
C VAL A 625 3.51 17.06 -1.61
N ALA A 626 2.25 17.03 -1.18
CA ALA A 626 1.90 16.67 0.20
C ALA A 626 2.29 15.22 0.55
N TYR A 627 2.09 14.28 -0.38
CA TYR A 627 2.50 12.87 -0.19
C TYR A 627 4.03 12.73 -0.15
N CYS A 628 4.75 13.46 -1.02
CA CYS A 628 6.22 13.49 -1.02
C CYS A 628 6.80 14.12 0.27
N MET A 629 6.28 15.27 0.71
CA MET A 629 6.65 15.92 1.97
C MET A 629 6.49 14.99 3.19
N ALA A 630 5.41 14.20 3.22
CA ALA A 630 5.22 13.19 4.25
C ALA A 630 6.26 12.06 4.17
N ALA A 631 6.53 11.52 2.97
CA ALA A 631 7.53 10.48 2.77
C ALA A 631 8.94 10.93 3.22
N LEU A 632 9.36 12.13 2.82
CA LEU A 632 10.61 12.77 3.27
C LEU A 632 10.69 12.90 4.80
N SER A 633 9.58 13.26 5.45
CA SER A 633 9.51 13.36 6.91
C SER A 633 9.72 12.01 7.59
N ILE A 634 9.20 10.91 7.04
CA ILE A 634 9.43 9.55 7.56
C ILE A 634 10.91 9.16 7.43
N PHE A 635 11.55 9.41 6.28
CA PHE A 635 12.97 9.14 6.09
C PHE A 635 13.84 9.93 7.06
N TYR A 636 13.59 11.24 7.16
CA TYR A 636 14.30 12.15 8.05
C TYR A 636 14.23 11.67 9.51
N ARG A 637 13.03 11.35 10.02
CA ARG A 637 12.89 10.79 11.38
C ARG A 637 13.68 9.50 11.57
N GLN A 638 13.64 8.56 10.61
CA GLN A 638 14.39 7.30 10.76
C GLN A 638 15.91 7.47 10.65
N ILE A 639 16.40 8.45 9.87
CA ILE A 639 17.82 8.81 9.86
C ILE A 639 18.25 9.35 11.23
N PHE A 640 17.47 10.25 11.84
CA PHE A 640 17.82 10.82 13.14
C PHE A 640 17.62 9.85 14.32
N LYS A 641 16.67 8.91 14.22
CA LYS A 641 16.44 7.88 15.23
C LYS A 641 17.55 6.82 15.24
N GLU A 642 18.02 6.40 14.07
CA GLU A 642 18.93 5.26 13.91
C GLU A 642 20.06 5.58 12.89
N PRO A 643 20.89 6.62 13.13
CA PRO A 643 21.79 7.18 12.10
C PRO A 643 22.94 6.24 11.69
N THR A 644 23.33 5.31 12.56
CA THR A 644 24.32 4.24 12.28
C THR A 644 23.69 3.02 11.61
N ARG A 645 22.36 2.93 11.48
CA ARG A 645 21.68 1.78 10.89
C ARG A 645 21.89 1.78 9.38
N ARG A 646 22.21 0.60 8.86
CA ARG A 646 22.42 0.28 7.44
C ARG A 646 21.44 0.95 6.46
N GLY A 647 20.16 1.05 6.81
CA GLY A 647 19.12 1.67 5.97
C GLY A 647 19.19 3.20 5.86
N ALA A 648 19.94 3.90 6.71
CA ALA A 648 19.98 5.37 6.74
C ALA A 648 20.53 5.97 5.42
N ARG A 649 21.51 5.33 4.77
CA ARG A 649 22.04 5.77 3.47
C ARG A 649 21.03 5.62 2.33
N ALA A 650 20.29 4.51 2.29
CA ALA A 650 19.22 4.31 1.31
C ALA A 650 18.07 5.31 1.54
N ASN A 651 17.68 5.54 2.81
CA ASN A 651 16.70 6.57 3.16
C ASN A 651 17.16 7.98 2.74
N LEU A 652 18.46 8.29 2.86
CA LEU A 652 19.04 9.56 2.44
C LEU A 652 18.99 9.72 0.91
N GLU A 653 19.19 8.65 0.15
CA GLU A 653 19.07 8.69 -1.31
C GLU A 653 17.61 8.86 -1.76
N HIS A 654 16.65 8.19 -1.10
CA HIS A 654 15.23 8.51 -1.30
C HIS A 654 14.90 9.95 -0.89
N MET A 655 15.60 10.53 0.11
CA MET A 655 15.45 11.94 0.46
C MET A 655 15.99 12.89 -0.62
N ARG A 656 17.13 12.59 -1.25
CA ARG A 656 17.65 13.38 -2.38
C ARG A 656 16.65 13.38 -3.54
N ASN A 657 16.19 12.20 -3.93
CA ASN A 657 15.21 12.04 -5.02
C ASN A 657 13.87 12.74 -4.70
N GLY A 658 13.31 12.56 -3.50
CA GLY A 658 12.09 13.26 -3.08
C GLY A 658 12.27 14.79 -2.97
N THR A 659 13.44 15.27 -2.57
CA THR A 659 13.75 16.71 -2.54
C THR A 659 13.88 17.28 -3.95
N LEU A 660 14.44 16.53 -4.91
CA LEU A 660 14.44 16.87 -6.33
C LEU A 660 13.01 16.94 -6.90
N HIS A 661 12.15 15.97 -6.57
CA HIS A 661 10.72 16.02 -6.93
C HIS A 661 10.03 17.27 -6.37
N ILE A 662 10.27 17.62 -5.09
CA ILE A 662 9.76 18.87 -4.50
C ILE A 662 10.27 20.11 -5.24
N VAL A 663 11.56 20.17 -5.56
CA VAL A 663 12.16 21.26 -6.33
C VAL A 663 11.50 21.41 -7.70
N ASN A 664 11.32 20.30 -8.41
CA ASN A 664 10.73 20.29 -9.76
C ASN A 664 9.24 20.65 -9.73
N LEU A 665 8.47 20.14 -8.76
CA LEU A 665 7.06 20.46 -8.60
C LEU A 665 6.81 21.93 -8.18
N PHE A 666 7.78 22.61 -7.58
CA PHE A 666 7.71 24.04 -7.27
C PHE A 666 8.31 24.96 -8.36
N ASN A 667 9.03 24.44 -9.36
CA ASN A 667 9.53 25.25 -10.47
C ASN A 667 8.35 25.75 -11.32
N GLY A 668 8.07 27.05 -11.22
CA GLY A 668 6.89 27.71 -11.82
C GLY A 668 6.17 28.65 -10.86
N VAL A 669 6.33 28.48 -9.54
CA VAL A 669 5.72 29.35 -8.52
C VAL A 669 6.79 30.23 -7.85
N LYS A 670 6.90 31.50 -8.28
CA LYS A 670 7.93 32.45 -7.86
C LYS A 670 7.99 32.76 -6.33
N SER A 671 7.01 32.33 -5.53
CA SER A 671 6.84 32.76 -4.13
C SER A 671 7.25 31.73 -3.06
N ASN A 672 7.37 30.43 -3.38
CA ASN A 672 7.43 29.37 -2.36
C ASN A 672 8.85 28.89 -1.96
N ASN A 673 9.82 29.80 -1.92
CA ASN A 673 11.20 29.53 -1.48
C ASN A 673 11.29 28.85 -0.09
N HIS A 674 10.35 29.14 0.82
CA HIS A 674 10.38 28.65 2.20
C HIS A 674 10.18 27.13 2.33
N PHE A 675 9.33 26.49 1.51
CA PHE A 675 9.16 25.03 1.54
C PHE A 675 10.33 24.30 0.90
N ARG A 676 10.84 24.84 -0.20
CA ARG A 676 12.09 24.38 -0.84
C ARG A 676 13.28 24.48 0.13
N ALA A 677 13.37 25.56 0.90
CA ALA A 677 14.38 25.73 1.94
C ALA A 677 14.20 24.74 3.10
N LEU A 678 12.97 24.52 3.62
CA LEU A 678 12.73 23.55 4.69
C LEU A 678 13.22 22.14 4.33
N PHE A 679 12.79 21.60 3.18
CA PHE A 679 13.19 20.24 2.78
C PHE A 679 14.65 20.15 2.37
N LYS A 680 15.25 21.23 1.84
CA LYS A 680 16.71 21.30 1.68
C LYS A 680 17.42 21.25 3.04
N ASN A 681 17.02 22.07 4.01
CA ASN A 681 17.65 22.09 5.34
C ASN A 681 17.50 20.74 6.07
N MET A 682 16.36 20.05 5.88
CA MET A 682 16.16 18.67 6.36
C MET A 682 17.10 17.67 5.68
N LEU A 683 17.33 17.81 4.38
CA LEU A 683 18.30 16.99 3.64
C LEU A 683 19.74 17.30 4.08
N ASP A 684 20.17 18.57 4.06
CA ASP A 684 21.50 19.03 4.45
C ASP A 684 21.85 18.53 5.89
N ALA A 685 20.90 18.61 6.83
CA ALA A 685 21.05 18.10 8.19
C ALA A 685 21.06 16.56 8.29
N ALA A 686 20.30 15.86 7.43
CA ALA A 686 20.33 14.39 7.35
C ALA A 686 21.64 13.88 6.70
N GLU A 687 22.19 14.58 5.71
CA GLU A 687 23.50 14.31 5.15
C GLU A 687 24.59 14.49 6.22
N GLU A 688 24.54 15.57 6.99
CA GLU A 688 25.44 15.76 8.13
C GLU A 688 25.32 14.63 9.16
N VAL A 689 24.10 14.26 9.58
CA VAL A 689 23.92 13.18 10.56
C VAL A 689 24.46 11.84 10.05
N VAL A 690 24.23 11.48 8.78
CA VAL A 690 24.76 10.23 8.18
C VAL A 690 26.28 10.31 7.97
N ARG A 691 26.83 11.48 7.65
CA ARG A 691 28.28 11.74 7.58
C ARG A 691 28.94 11.57 8.94
N ASN A 692 28.39 12.22 9.96
CA ASN A 692 28.97 12.25 11.31
C ASN A 692 28.83 10.87 12.00
N ALA A 693 27.75 10.13 11.73
CA ALA A 693 27.61 8.72 12.11
C ALA A 693 28.54 7.78 11.32
N SER A 694 28.95 8.15 10.10
CA SER A 694 29.98 7.41 9.34
C SER A 694 31.40 7.70 9.83
N SER A 695 31.64 8.79 10.58
CA SER A 695 32.94 9.11 11.19
C SER A 695 33.07 8.74 12.67
N SER A 696 31.98 8.59 13.42
CA SER A 696 32.01 8.31 14.86
C SER A 696 32.29 6.85 15.23
N GLY A 697 32.32 5.94 14.25
CA GLY A 697 32.90 4.59 14.39
C GLY A 697 32.13 3.59 15.26
N GLN A 698 30.90 3.90 15.70
CA GLN A 698 30.06 2.93 16.42
C GLN A 698 29.17 2.11 15.47
N GLU A 699 29.10 0.81 15.74
CA GLU A 699 28.90 -0.20 14.71
C GLU A 699 27.42 -0.51 14.38
N GLY A 700 27.16 -0.84 13.11
CA GLY A 700 25.88 -1.33 12.62
C GLY A 700 25.93 -1.59 11.11
N GLY A 701 26.34 -0.57 10.37
CA GLY A 701 26.94 -0.73 9.04
C GLY A 701 28.41 -1.14 9.12
N LEU A 702 28.89 -1.84 8.11
CA LEU A 702 30.32 -1.99 7.86
C LEU A 702 30.84 -0.66 7.28
N ALA A 703 31.85 -0.06 7.90
CA ALA A 703 32.52 1.10 7.30
C ALA A 703 33.25 0.69 6.01
N PRO A 704 33.45 1.59 5.02
CA PRO A 704 34.21 1.27 3.81
C PRO A 704 35.66 0.82 4.09
N SER A 705 36.21 1.22 5.25
CA SER A 705 37.50 0.80 5.80
C SER A 705 37.46 -0.48 6.65
N HIS A 706 36.30 -1.10 6.85
CA HIS A 706 36.18 -2.28 7.71
C HIS A 706 36.69 -3.55 6.99
N PRO A 707 37.59 -4.36 7.59
CA PRO A 707 38.27 -5.48 6.91
C PRO A 707 37.39 -6.53 6.22
N LYS A 708 36.13 -6.72 6.66
CA LYS A 708 35.15 -7.60 5.97
C LYS A 708 34.74 -7.12 4.55
N ILE A 709 34.82 -5.82 4.22
CA ILE A 709 34.36 -5.28 2.91
C ILE A 709 35.34 -4.33 2.20
N GLN A 710 36.44 -3.96 2.84
CA GLN A 710 37.43 -3.06 2.25
C GLN A 710 37.98 -3.62 0.92
N GLY A 711 37.78 -2.90 -0.19
CA GLY A 711 38.25 -3.27 -1.53
C GLY A 711 37.40 -4.29 -2.29
N LEU A 712 36.20 -4.64 -1.81
CA LEU A 712 35.29 -5.54 -2.55
C LEU A 712 34.75 -4.93 -3.85
N ASP A 713 34.63 -3.61 -3.91
CA ASP A 713 34.31 -2.80 -5.09
C ASP A 713 35.39 -2.84 -6.17
N GLN A 714 36.63 -3.18 -5.81
CA GLN A 714 37.78 -3.20 -6.71
C GLN A 714 38.06 -4.58 -7.33
N ILE A 715 37.26 -5.60 -7.00
CA ILE A 715 37.42 -6.98 -7.47
C ILE A 715 36.11 -7.58 -7.98
N ASP A 716 36.21 -8.52 -8.92
CA ASP A 716 35.05 -9.26 -9.45
C ASP A 716 34.75 -10.52 -8.61
N THR A 717 33.57 -11.12 -8.81
CA THR A 717 33.17 -12.39 -8.18
C THR A 717 34.24 -13.48 -8.28
N ARG A 718 34.97 -13.58 -9.40
CA ARG A 718 35.99 -14.63 -9.62
C ARG A 718 37.21 -14.40 -8.74
N THR A 719 37.71 -13.16 -8.69
CA THR A 719 38.82 -12.73 -7.83
C THR A 719 38.45 -12.86 -6.35
N TYR A 720 37.24 -12.44 -5.97
CA TYR A 720 36.70 -12.67 -4.63
C TYR A 720 36.65 -14.16 -4.27
N SER A 721 36.22 -15.02 -5.20
CA SER A 721 36.15 -16.47 -4.98
C SER A 721 37.52 -17.09 -4.69
N ILE A 722 38.55 -16.70 -5.45
CA ILE A 722 39.94 -17.14 -5.21
C ILE A 722 40.42 -16.66 -3.83
N ASN A 723 40.12 -15.42 -3.46
CA ASN A 723 40.47 -14.81 -2.17
C ASN A 723 39.66 -15.35 -0.98
N ALA A 724 38.49 -15.96 -1.22
CA ALA A 724 37.70 -16.67 -0.21
C ALA A 724 38.23 -18.09 0.00
N LEU A 725 38.46 -18.83 -1.09
CA LEU A 725 38.89 -20.24 -1.07
C LEU A 725 40.36 -20.43 -0.65
N SER A 726 41.18 -19.38 -0.65
CA SER A 726 42.54 -19.41 -0.10
C SER A 726 42.57 -19.41 1.44
N LYS A 727 41.48 -19.01 2.10
CA LYS A 727 41.39 -18.93 3.58
C LYS A 727 41.18 -20.32 4.20
N PRO A 728 41.79 -20.65 5.36
CA PRO A 728 41.74 -21.99 5.93
C PRO A 728 40.33 -22.56 6.16
N VAL A 729 39.42 -21.75 6.75
CA VAL A 729 38.07 -22.22 7.12
C VAL A 729 37.19 -22.52 5.90
N PRO A 730 37.01 -21.62 4.90
CA PRO A 730 36.33 -21.97 3.64
C PRO A 730 36.95 -23.17 2.93
N LYS A 731 38.28 -23.29 2.92
CA LYS A 731 38.98 -24.43 2.29
C LYS A 731 38.67 -25.76 2.99
N GLN A 732 38.59 -25.78 4.31
CA GLN A 732 38.20 -26.96 5.08
C GLN A 732 36.73 -27.36 4.81
N ILE A 733 35.82 -26.39 4.82
CA ILE A 733 34.39 -26.59 4.51
C ILE A 733 34.22 -27.20 3.11
N VAL A 734 34.85 -26.59 2.09
CA VAL A 734 34.79 -27.08 0.70
C VAL A 734 35.43 -28.46 0.53
N SER A 735 36.45 -28.79 1.32
CA SER A 735 37.06 -30.12 1.32
C SER A 735 36.09 -31.19 1.87
N GLN A 736 35.35 -30.89 2.94
CA GLN A 736 34.29 -31.78 3.45
C GLN A 736 33.14 -31.92 2.46
N TRP A 737 32.69 -30.81 1.84
CA TRP A 737 31.67 -30.83 0.79
C TRP A 737 32.10 -31.63 -0.46
N THR A 738 33.39 -31.61 -0.81
CA THR A 738 33.94 -32.46 -1.88
C THR A 738 33.87 -33.94 -1.48
N ALA A 739 34.30 -34.31 -0.27
CA ALA A 739 34.21 -35.69 0.22
C ALA A 739 32.75 -36.20 0.29
N ASN A 740 31.78 -35.33 0.61
CA ASN A 740 30.35 -35.67 0.57
C ASN A 740 29.83 -35.92 -0.86
N LEU A 741 30.35 -35.19 -1.87
CA LEU A 741 30.00 -35.37 -3.29
C LEU A 741 30.48 -36.71 -3.84
N ASP A 742 31.72 -37.11 -3.49
CA ASP A 742 32.37 -38.33 -3.96
C ASP A 742 31.61 -39.60 -3.51
N VAL A 743 30.78 -39.50 -2.47
CA VAL A 743 29.80 -40.54 -2.11
C VAL A 743 28.60 -40.47 -3.07
N PRO A 744 28.23 -41.57 -3.77
CA PRO A 744 27.06 -41.61 -4.64
C PRO A 744 25.77 -41.17 -3.95
N PHE A 745 24.85 -40.55 -4.70
CA PHE A 745 23.59 -40.05 -4.14
C PHE A 745 22.70 -41.18 -3.60
N TYR A 746 22.53 -41.21 -2.27
CA TYR A 746 21.58 -42.04 -1.55
C TYR A 746 20.36 -41.24 -1.04
N GLY A 747 20.51 -39.94 -0.79
CA GLY A 747 19.42 -39.09 -0.30
C GLY A 747 19.25 -39.12 1.22
N ILE A 748 18.55 -38.11 1.76
CA ILE A 748 18.33 -37.94 3.21
C ILE A 748 17.48 -39.10 3.73
N THR A 749 17.92 -39.72 4.83
CA THR A 749 17.22 -40.82 5.53
C THR A 749 17.11 -40.54 7.02
N THR A 750 16.34 -41.33 7.78
CA THR A 750 16.11 -41.10 9.22
C THR A 750 16.93 -42.02 10.13
N ASP A 751 17.37 -43.15 9.61
CA ASP A 751 18.05 -44.25 10.32
C ASP A 751 19.17 -44.90 9.48
N GLY A 752 19.48 -44.32 8.30
CA GLY A 752 20.40 -44.89 7.31
C GLY A 752 19.74 -45.74 6.23
N ALA A 753 18.44 -46.03 6.31
CA ALA A 753 17.69 -46.77 5.30
C ALA A 753 16.70 -45.88 4.53
N ARG A 754 16.54 -46.14 3.22
CA ARG A 754 15.41 -45.61 2.45
C ARG A 754 14.14 -46.37 2.80
N LYS A 755 13.04 -45.64 2.99
CA LYS A 755 11.69 -46.21 3.06
C LYS A 755 11.14 -46.40 1.64
N GLU A 756 11.07 -47.65 1.21
CA GLU A 756 10.61 -48.06 -0.13
C GLU A 756 9.13 -47.74 -0.42
N ASN A 757 8.79 -47.64 -1.71
CA ASN A 757 7.43 -47.42 -2.24
C ASN A 757 6.71 -46.13 -1.78
N LEU A 758 7.44 -45.11 -1.31
CA LEU A 758 6.87 -43.79 -0.95
C LEU A 758 6.44 -42.91 -2.15
N PHE A 759 7.01 -43.18 -3.33
CA PHE A 759 6.88 -42.34 -4.52
C PHE A 759 6.35 -43.15 -5.70
N SER A 760 5.57 -42.51 -6.56
CA SER A 760 4.94 -43.12 -7.74
C SER A 760 4.87 -42.10 -8.87
N ILE A 761 4.99 -42.56 -10.12
CA ILE A 761 4.75 -41.72 -11.30
C ILE A 761 3.26 -41.37 -11.42
N SER A 762 2.95 -40.08 -11.58
CA SER A 762 1.58 -39.59 -11.80
C SER A 762 1.55 -38.22 -12.50
N ASP A 763 0.50 -37.96 -13.28
CA ASP A 763 0.19 -36.60 -13.77
C ASP A 763 -0.28 -35.75 -12.58
N GLU A 764 0.54 -34.76 -12.21
CA GLU A 764 0.23 -33.78 -11.15
C GLU A 764 -0.22 -32.44 -11.74
N GLY A 765 -0.37 -32.31 -13.06
CA GLY A 765 -0.79 -31.07 -13.71
C GLY A 765 0.27 -29.96 -13.72
N ALA A 766 1.56 -30.30 -13.70
CA ALA A 766 2.63 -29.32 -13.87
C ALA A 766 2.58 -28.63 -15.25
N PRO A 767 2.98 -27.34 -15.38
CA PRO A 767 2.84 -26.54 -16.60
C PRO A 767 3.90 -26.86 -17.69
N VAL A 768 4.24 -28.13 -17.86
CA VAL A 768 5.46 -28.57 -18.59
C VAL A 768 5.46 -28.18 -20.06
N GLU A 769 4.29 -28.01 -20.69
CA GLU A 769 4.19 -27.46 -22.05
C GLU A 769 4.70 -26.01 -22.15
N GLN A 770 4.37 -25.17 -21.16
CA GLN A 770 4.84 -23.78 -21.08
C GLN A 770 6.33 -23.76 -20.73
N MET A 771 6.76 -24.61 -19.79
CA MET A 771 8.16 -24.76 -19.41
C MET A 771 9.02 -25.24 -20.60
N PHE A 772 8.57 -26.23 -21.36
CA PHE A 772 9.23 -26.74 -22.57
C PHE A 772 9.42 -25.64 -23.61
N ASN A 773 8.37 -24.88 -23.90
CA ASN A 773 8.44 -23.76 -24.84
C ASN A 773 9.45 -22.70 -24.37
N ARG A 774 9.42 -22.30 -23.10
CA ARG A 774 10.38 -21.33 -22.53
C ARG A 774 11.81 -21.88 -22.47
N ALA A 775 12.02 -23.14 -22.14
CA ALA A 775 13.34 -23.77 -22.10
C ALA A 775 13.96 -23.87 -23.49
N ASN A 776 13.17 -24.16 -24.53
CA ASN A 776 13.65 -24.09 -25.92
C ASN A 776 13.95 -22.64 -26.35
N CYS A 777 13.16 -21.64 -25.92
CA CYS A 777 13.53 -20.24 -26.10
C CYS A 777 14.87 -19.88 -25.41
N VAL A 778 15.14 -20.43 -24.22
CA VAL A 778 16.45 -20.27 -23.55
C VAL A 778 17.56 -20.93 -24.39
N LYS A 779 17.42 -22.20 -24.77
CA LYS A 779 18.45 -22.91 -25.56
C LYS A 779 18.80 -22.18 -26.87
N ASN A 780 17.79 -21.65 -27.57
CA ASN A 780 17.95 -20.95 -28.85
C ASN A 780 18.65 -19.57 -28.75
N LEU A 781 19.01 -19.10 -27.55
CA LEU A 781 19.74 -17.84 -27.32
C LEU A 781 21.22 -18.04 -26.95
N PHE A 782 21.74 -19.26 -27.06
CA PHE A 782 23.14 -19.61 -26.76
C PHE A 782 23.76 -20.43 -27.91
N GLY A 783 25.05 -20.24 -28.16
CA GLY A 783 25.80 -21.10 -29.08
C GLY A 783 26.04 -22.51 -28.51
N SER A 784 26.40 -23.49 -29.34
CA SER A 784 26.72 -24.86 -28.87
C SER A 784 27.78 -24.86 -27.76
N THR A 785 28.91 -24.18 -27.97
CA THR A 785 30.00 -24.01 -26.98
C THR A 785 29.61 -23.18 -25.75
N GLU A 786 28.40 -22.63 -25.69
CA GLU A 786 27.82 -22.03 -24.49
C GLU A 786 26.84 -22.99 -23.80
N LEU A 787 26.00 -23.68 -24.56
CA LEU A 787 25.12 -24.76 -24.09
C LEU A 787 25.93 -25.83 -23.36
N ASP A 788 27.08 -26.25 -23.90
CA ASP A 788 28.00 -27.22 -23.29
C ASP A 788 28.50 -26.82 -21.88
N LYS A 789 28.41 -25.53 -21.52
CA LYS A 789 28.83 -25.03 -20.19
C LYS A 789 27.75 -25.14 -19.13
N PHE A 790 26.48 -25.27 -19.52
CA PHE A 790 25.34 -25.29 -18.58
C PHE A 790 24.29 -26.36 -18.83
N SER A 791 24.38 -27.14 -19.92
CA SER A 791 23.48 -28.24 -20.23
C SER A 791 24.14 -29.57 -19.86
N HIS A 792 23.55 -30.31 -18.91
CA HIS A 792 24.09 -31.57 -18.39
C HIS A 792 23.11 -32.73 -18.57
N GLY A 793 23.59 -33.97 -18.50
CA GLY A 793 22.70 -35.13 -18.40
C GLY A 793 21.83 -35.07 -17.13
N ILE A 794 20.58 -35.53 -17.22
CA ILE A 794 19.61 -35.44 -16.11
C ILE A 794 20.06 -36.15 -14.82
N GLU A 795 20.97 -37.12 -14.92
CA GLU A 795 21.56 -37.84 -13.78
C GLU A 795 22.89 -37.25 -13.27
N SER A 796 23.33 -36.10 -13.78
CA SER A 796 24.58 -35.47 -13.36
C SER A 796 24.57 -35.10 -11.86
N ASP A 797 25.63 -35.45 -11.13
CA ASP A 797 25.86 -34.97 -9.76
C ASP A 797 26.09 -33.45 -9.68
N ASN A 798 26.12 -32.72 -10.80
CA ASN A 798 26.06 -31.25 -10.79
C ASN A 798 24.79 -30.72 -10.12
N TRP A 799 23.69 -31.49 -10.10
CA TRP A 799 22.50 -31.21 -9.29
C TRP A 799 22.81 -30.94 -7.81
N ARG A 800 23.83 -31.60 -7.26
CA ARG A 800 24.21 -31.54 -5.83
C ARG A 800 25.15 -30.39 -5.51
N LYS A 801 25.57 -29.60 -6.51
CA LYS A 801 26.64 -28.60 -6.42
C LYS A 801 26.12 -27.16 -6.31
N TRP A 802 24.91 -27.00 -5.79
CA TRP A 802 24.37 -25.70 -5.40
C TRP A 802 24.97 -25.23 -4.07
N SER A 803 25.08 -23.92 -3.89
CA SER A 803 25.61 -23.33 -2.66
C SER A 803 25.16 -21.87 -2.50
N ASN A 804 24.88 -21.44 -1.28
CA ASN A 804 24.47 -20.07 -0.93
C ASN A 804 25.58 -19.13 -0.37
N PRO A 805 26.88 -19.46 -0.25
CA PRO A 805 27.92 -18.44 -0.14
C PRO A 805 28.18 -17.76 -1.49
N GLU A 806 28.40 -16.44 -1.53
CA GLU A 806 28.75 -15.73 -2.79
C GLU A 806 30.23 -15.92 -3.18
N PHE A 807 30.66 -17.17 -3.29
CA PHE A 807 31.92 -17.52 -3.97
C PHE A 807 31.73 -18.79 -4.81
N ILE A 808 32.34 -18.79 -5.98
CA ILE A 808 32.19 -19.83 -7.00
C ILE A 808 33.04 -21.05 -6.61
N ILE A 809 32.39 -22.03 -5.96
CA ILE A 809 33.02 -23.30 -5.55
C ILE A 809 33.15 -24.24 -6.76
N TYR A 810 32.04 -24.48 -7.46
CA TYR A 810 31.98 -25.24 -8.70
C TYR A 810 31.41 -24.38 -9.82
N ARG A 811 31.71 -24.72 -11.08
CA ARG A 811 31.04 -24.13 -12.25
C ARG A 811 30.17 -25.18 -12.93
N THR A 812 28.91 -25.25 -12.51
CA THR A 812 27.90 -26.14 -13.12
C THR A 812 27.20 -25.50 -14.30
N GLY A 813 27.16 -24.16 -14.38
CA GLY A 813 26.42 -23.44 -15.42
C GLY A 813 26.94 -22.03 -15.68
N LEU A 814 26.15 -21.25 -16.42
CA LEU A 814 26.45 -19.85 -16.72
C LEU A 814 25.92 -18.94 -15.62
N ARG A 815 26.67 -17.90 -15.26
CA ARG A 815 26.25 -16.88 -14.29
C ARG A 815 25.46 -15.76 -15.00
N MET A 816 24.35 -15.32 -14.41
CA MET A 816 23.42 -14.39 -15.07
C MET A 816 23.96 -12.96 -15.19
N GLU A 817 24.95 -12.54 -14.39
CA GLU A 817 25.60 -11.24 -14.61
C GLU A 817 26.44 -11.21 -15.90
N ASP A 818 27.01 -12.36 -16.31
CA ASP A 818 27.78 -12.52 -17.56
C ASP A 818 26.89 -12.54 -18.83
N MET A 819 25.56 -12.67 -18.66
CA MET A 819 24.61 -12.82 -19.78
C MET A 819 24.10 -11.49 -20.33
N ASN A 820 23.71 -11.48 -21.60
CA ASN A 820 22.99 -10.33 -22.17
C ASN A 820 21.52 -10.26 -21.68
N GLU A 821 20.87 -9.12 -21.89
CA GLU A 821 19.52 -8.87 -21.40
C GLU A 821 18.46 -9.85 -21.96
N LYS A 822 18.58 -10.28 -23.22
CA LYS A 822 17.65 -11.24 -23.84
C LYS A 822 17.79 -12.62 -23.22
N GLN A 823 19.02 -13.07 -22.98
CA GLN A 823 19.32 -14.33 -22.28
C GLN A 823 18.78 -14.29 -20.85
N ARG A 824 19.03 -13.21 -20.09
CA ARG A 824 18.46 -13.02 -18.74
C ARG A 824 16.93 -13.06 -18.74
N LYS A 825 16.28 -12.30 -19.64
CA LYS A 825 14.81 -12.27 -19.77
C LYS A 825 14.22 -13.65 -20.12
N ALA A 826 14.89 -14.46 -20.95
CA ALA A 826 14.44 -15.81 -21.27
C ALA A 826 14.49 -16.77 -20.05
N ILE A 827 15.55 -16.71 -19.24
CA ILE A 827 15.68 -17.54 -18.02
C ILE A 827 14.64 -17.11 -16.97
N LEU A 828 14.43 -15.81 -16.77
CA LEU A 828 13.37 -15.31 -15.88
C LEU A 828 11.98 -15.74 -16.38
N GLY A 829 11.74 -15.68 -17.69
CA GLY A 829 10.49 -16.17 -18.30
C GLY A 829 10.30 -17.70 -18.25
N LEU A 830 11.36 -18.48 -18.04
CA LEU A 830 11.30 -19.91 -17.74
C LEU A 830 10.94 -20.15 -16.26
N LEU A 831 11.52 -19.39 -15.33
CA LEU A 831 11.14 -19.41 -13.92
C LEU A 831 9.67 -19.03 -13.73
N GLU A 832 9.21 -17.97 -14.37
CA GLU A 832 7.83 -17.45 -14.31
C GLU A 832 6.79 -18.53 -14.63
N VAL A 833 6.97 -19.30 -15.72
CA VAL A 833 6.04 -20.39 -16.11
C VAL A 833 6.23 -21.68 -15.31
N SER A 834 7.31 -21.81 -14.54
CA SER A 834 7.61 -23.01 -13.74
C SER A 834 7.07 -22.94 -12.30
N LEU A 835 6.48 -21.81 -11.91
CA LEU A 835 6.18 -21.47 -10.52
C LEU A 835 4.76 -20.94 -10.36
N SER A 836 4.30 -20.79 -9.11
CA SER A 836 3.14 -19.93 -8.86
C SER A 836 3.53 -18.45 -9.00
N PRO A 837 2.56 -17.53 -9.23
CA PRO A 837 2.82 -16.10 -9.19
C PRO A 837 3.38 -15.61 -7.84
N ALA A 838 3.08 -16.29 -6.73
CA ALA A 838 3.66 -15.99 -5.42
C ALA A 838 5.12 -16.50 -5.33
N GLY A 839 5.38 -17.71 -5.82
CA GLY A 839 6.72 -18.30 -5.90
C GLY A 839 7.69 -17.48 -6.75
N TYR A 840 7.25 -17.04 -7.93
CA TYR A 840 8.05 -16.18 -8.79
C TYR A 840 8.36 -14.82 -8.13
N ARG A 841 7.38 -14.18 -7.47
CA ARG A 841 7.62 -12.94 -6.69
C ARG A 841 8.59 -13.16 -5.54
N ARG A 842 8.51 -14.27 -4.79
CA ARG A 842 9.46 -14.64 -3.73
C ARG A 842 10.89 -14.78 -4.27
N ILE A 843 11.07 -15.42 -5.41
CA ILE A 843 12.37 -15.53 -6.11
C ILE A 843 12.90 -14.16 -6.53
N ILE A 844 12.09 -13.33 -7.21
CA ILE A 844 12.52 -12.00 -7.65
C ILE A 844 12.86 -11.10 -6.45
N GLY A 845 12.11 -11.20 -5.35
CA GLY A 845 12.40 -10.53 -4.09
C GLY A 845 13.74 -10.95 -3.46
N ALA A 846 14.08 -12.24 -3.46
CA ALA A 846 15.39 -12.72 -3.00
C ALA A 846 16.53 -12.18 -3.89
N MET A 847 16.35 -12.17 -5.21
CA MET A 847 17.31 -11.59 -6.17
C MET A 847 17.48 -10.07 -5.97
N GLN A 848 16.40 -9.32 -5.74
CA GLN A 848 16.45 -7.88 -5.39
C GLN A 848 17.13 -7.64 -4.04
N THR A 849 16.89 -8.50 -3.05
CA THR A 849 17.55 -8.45 -1.73
C THR A 849 19.08 -8.61 -1.88
N ASN A 850 19.54 -9.37 -2.88
CA ASN A 850 20.97 -9.51 -3.16
C ASN A 850 21.60 -8.26 -3.77
N ASP A 851 20.88 -7.58 -4.67
CA ASP A 851 21.32 -6.29 -5.23
C ASP A 851 21.43 -5.20 -4.17
N PHE A 852 20.44 -5.13 -3.28
CA PHE A 852 20.44 -4.22 -2.14
C PHE A 852 21.57 -4.53 -1.14
N LEU A 853 21.88 -5.80 -0.88
CA LEU A 853 23.04 -6.16 -0.06
C LEU A 853 24.37 -5.77 -0.74
N GLY A 854 24.43 -5.84 -2.07
CA GLY A 854 25.54 -5.35 -2.90
C GLY A 854 25.77 -3.85 -2.75
N GLU A 855 24.72 -3.03 -2.78
CA GLU A 855 24.80 -1.60 -2.49
C GLU A 855 25.31 -1.36 -1.07
N LEU A 856 24.69 -2.06 -0.12
CA LEU A 856 24.89 -1.88 1.31
C LEU A 856 26.30 -2.27 1.80
N CYS A 857 26.97 -3.18 1.09
CA CYS A 857 28.33 -3.61 1.38
C CYS A 857 29.39 -3.04 0.41
N ASN A 858 29.01 -2.12 -0.49
CA ASN A 858 29.87 -1.61 -1.57
C ASN A 858 30.53 -2.74 -2.39
N ALA A 859 29.71 -3.67 -2.89
CA ALA A 859 30.13 -4.95 -3.46
C ALA A 859 29.29 -5.39 -4.68
N LYS A 860 28.70 -4.47 -5.46
CA LYS A 860 27.88 -4.81 -6.67
C LYS A 860 28.62 -5.66 -7.72
N THR A 861 29.94 -5.59 -7.74
CA THR A 861 30.86 -6.43 -8.55
C THR A 861 30.86 -7.92 -8.16
N ILE A 862 30.23 -8.27 -7.04
CA ILE A 862 30.17 -9.62 -6.46
C ILE A 862 28.71 -10.00 -6.16
N LEU A 863 27.99 -9.14 -5.42
CA LEU A 863 26.60 -9.29 -4.99
C LEU A 863 25.72 -8.33 -5.81
N ASN A 864 24.98 -8.85 -6.79
CA ASN A 864 23.98 -8.08 -7.54
C ASN A 864 22.75 -8.93 -7.87
N LYS A 865 21.73 -8.31 -8.49
CA LYS A 865 20.46 -8.93 -8.89
C LYS A 865 20.63 -10.18 -9.74
N TYR A 866 21.75 -10.29 -10.47
CA TYR A 866 22.02 -11.37 -11.41
C TYR A 866 23.20 -12.26 -10.99
N SER A 867 23.71 -12.14 -9.75
CA SER A 867 24.75 -13.02 -9.15
C SER A 867 24.26 -14.45 -8.89
N TYR A 868 23.79 -15.13 -9.94
CA TYR A 868 23.13 -16.43 -9.87
C TYR A 868 23.57 -17.33 -11.03
N GLN A 869 23.86 -18.59 -10.74
CA GLN A 869 24.28 -19.60 -11.70
C GLN A 869 23.09 -20.42 -12.18
N PHE A 870 22.82 -20.38 -13.49
CA PHE A 870 21.76 -21.12 -14.17
C PHE A 870 22.33 -22.37 -14.86
N THR A 871 21.69 -23.52 -14.66
CA THR A 871 22.08 -24.82 -15.22
C THR A 871 20.84 -25.59 -15.68
N LEU A 872 20.89 -26.20 -16.85
CA LEU A 872 19.86 -27.06 -17.46
C LEU A 872 20.29 -28.54 -17.34
N TYR A 873 19.33 -29.44 -17.11
CA TYR A 873 19.58 -30.87 -16.93
C TYR A 873 18.58 -31.70 -17.75
N GLY A 874 19.09 -32.62 -18.56
CA GLY A 874 18.28 -33.35 -19.54
C GLY A 874 17.88 -32.47 -20.73
N GLU A 875 17.26 -33.10 -21.73
CA GLU A 875 16.72 -32.40 -22.88
C GLU A 875 15.26 -32.01 -22.61
N PRO A 876 14.86 -30.73 -22.79
CA PRO A 876 13.48 -30.29 -22.57
C PRO A 876 12.48 -31.16 -23.33
N SER A 877 11.52 -31.73 -22.60
CA SER A 877 10.57 -32.71 -23.13
C SER A 877 9.17 -32.56 -22.51
N LEU A 878 8.16 -33.12 -23.18
CA LEU A 878 6.80 -33.24 -22.66
C LEU A 878 6.56 -34.57 -21.93
N THR A 879 7.50 -35.52 -22.02
CA THR A 879 7.40 -36.87 -21.41
C THR A 879 8.63 -37.27 -20.61
N GLU A 880 9.83 -36.97 -21.11
CA GLU A 880 11.07 -37.44 -20.52
C GLU A 880 11.53 -36.56 -19.35
N PRO A 881 12.30 -37.12 -18.39
CA PRO A 881 12.83 -36.34 -17.27
C PRO A 881 13.78 -35.22 -17.71
N TRP A 882 13.48 -33.99 -17.29
CA TRP A 882 14.36 -32.83 -17.44
C TRP A 882 14.14 -31.82 -16.30
N GLY A 883 15.00 -30.81 -16.21
CA GLY A 883 14.91 -29.79 -15.18
C GLY A 883 15.95 -28.68 -15.32
N PHE A 884 15.96 -27.75 -14.36
CA PHE A 884 16.97 -26.71 -14.25
C PHE A 884 17.24 -26.31 -12.79
N SER A 885 18.37 -25.66 -12.54
CA SER A 885 18.70 -25.04 -11.26
C SER A 885 19.06 -23.56 -11.45
N LEU A 886 18.69 -22.72 -10.49
CA LEU A 886 19.24 -21.38 -10.31
C LEU A 886 19.70 -21.21 -8.86
N PHE A 887 20.99 -20.90 -8.62
CA PHE A 887 21.50 -20.66 -7.26
C PHE A 887 22.55 -19.54 -7.15
N GLY A 888 22.60 -18.91 -5.97
CA GLY A 888 23.45 -17.77 -5.61
C GLY A 888 23.19 -17.38 -4.14
N HIS A 889 23.68 -16.23 -3.67
CA HIS A 889 23.74 -15.97 -2.21
C HIS A 889 22.41 -16.05 -1.46
N HIS A 890 21.33 -15.47 -2.01
CA HIS A 890 20.02 -15.43 -1.34
C HIS A 890 19.02 -16.50 -1.80
N LEU A 891 19.38 -17.37 -2.75
CA LEU A 891 18.44 -18.30 -3.36
C LEU A 891 19.15 -19.49 -3.98
N SER A 892 18.60 -20.69 -3.77
CA SER A 892 18.97 -21.93 -4.46
C SER A 892 17.71 -22.73 -4.75
N VAL A 893 17.31 -22.76 -6.02
CA VAL A 893 16.10 -23.46 -6.48
C VAL A 893 16.49 -24.49 -7.53
N ASN A 894 16.07 -25.74 -7.31
CA ASN A 894 16.25 -26.85 -8.25
C ASN A 894 14.87 -27.41 -8.62
N ILE A 895 14.54 -27.41 -9.91
CA ILE A 895 13.24 -27.83 -10.44
C ILE A 895 13.44 -29.02 -11.38
N VAL A 896 12.75 -30.13 -11.11
CA VAL A 896 12.74 -31.33 -11.97
C VAL A 896 11.30 -31.69 -12.33
N VAL A 897 11.09 -32.06 -13.59
CA VAL A 897 9.81 -32.53 -14.11
C VAL A 897 9.95 -33.89 -14.77
N VAL A 898 8.92 -34.73 -14.63
CA VAL A 898 8.81 -36.06 -15.25
C VAL A 898 7.40 -36.16 -15.84
N GLY A 899 7.27 -36.07 -17.16
CA GLY A 899 5.97 -35.88 -17.81
C GLY A 899 5.30 -34.58 -17.34
N LYS A 900 4.28 -34.70 -16.47
CA LYS A 900 3.60 -33.59 -15.79
C LYS A 900 3.70 -33.66 -14.26
N GLN A 901 4.62 -34.45 -13.75
CA GLN A 901 5.00 -34.50 -12.33
C GLN A 901 6.08 -33.47 -12.04
N MET A 902 6.11 -32.86 -10.85
CA MET A 902 7.06 -31.79 -10.54
C MET A 902 7.55 -31.80 -9.10
N ILE A 903 8.85 -31.61 -8.94
CA ILE A 903 9.52 -31.50 -7.65
C ILE A 903 10.42 -30.26 -7.64
N LEU A 904 10.41 -29.56 -6.51
CA LEU A 904 11.18 -28.35 -6.27
C LEU A 904 11.91 -28.51 -4.94
N ILE A 905 13.19 -28.18 -4.94
CA ILE A 905 14.02 -27.95 -3.75
C ILE A 905 14.25 -26.43 -3.69
N ASP A 906 14.00 -25.83 -2.53
CA ASP A 906 14.25 -24.40 -2.25
C ASP A 906 15.20 -24.29 -1.06
N SER A 907 16.09 -23.31 -1.08
CA SER A 907 16.99 -23.00 0.01
C SER A 907 17.47 -21.56 -0.11
N GLY A 908 17.27 -20.74 0.93
CA GLY A 908 17.73 -19.35 0.90
C GLY A 908 17.38 -18.52 2.13
N PRO A 909 18.13 -17.41 2.35
CA PRO A 909 17.84 -16.44 3.38
C PRO A 909 16.85 -15.33 3.02
N ASP A 910 16.21 -14.80 4.06
CA ASP A 910 15.65 -13.44 4.09
C ASP A 910 16.54 -12.56 4.98
N ASN A 911 17.03 -11.47 4.39
CA ASN A 911 17.94 -10.50 5.02
C ASN A 911 17.21 -9.20 5.44
N GLY A 912 15.96 -9.33 5.88
CA GLY A 912 15.16 -8.25 6.46
C GLY A 912 14.20 -7.56 5.50
N VAL A 913 13.86 -8.22 4.39
CA VAL A 913 12.84 -7.75 3.41
C VAL A 913 11.45 -8.29 3.75
N ARG A 914 11.33 -9.11 4.82
CA ARG A 914 10.07 -9.62 5.39
C ARG A 914 9.31 -10.59 4.48
N ILE A 915 10.03 -11.22 3.56
CA ILE A 915 9.56 -12.29 2.68
C ILE A 915 9.21 -13.54 3.52
N LEU A 916 9.89 -13.76 4.64
CA LEU A 916 9.74 -14.92 5.53
C LEU A 916 9.18 -14.58 6.93
N ASP A 917 8.80 -13.32 7.20
CA ASP A 917 8.15 -12.89 8.46
C ASP A 917 6.89 -13.73 8.77
N SER A 918 6.15 -14.17 7.74
CA SER A 918 4.92 -14.95 7.88
C SER A 918 5.17 -16.37 8.40
N VAL A 919 6.15 -17.09 7.84
CA VAL A 919 6.53 -18.44 8.29
C VAL A 919 7.20 -18.41 9.67
N ALA A 920 7.98 -17.38 9.97
CA ALA A 920 8.55 -17.17 11.30
C ALA A 920 7.45 -16.94 12.35
N SER A 921 6.53 -16.03 12.06
CA SER A 921 5.45 -15.64 12.99
C SER A 921 4.44 -16.76 13.24
N LEU A 922 4.08 -17.51 12.21
CA LEU A 922 3.15 -18.65 12.32
C LEU A 922 3.77 -19.82 13.10
N ALA A 923 5.06 -20.14 12.86
CA ALA A 923 5.76 -21.18 13.60
C ALA A 923 5.93 -20.82 15.08
N LEU A 924 6.26 -19.57 15.39
CA LEU A 924 6.33 -19.06 16.76
C LEU A 924 4.96 -19.14 17.44
N THR A 925 3.89 -18.73 16.77
CA THR A 925 2.51 -18.83 17.29
C THR A 925 2.12 -20.28 17.56
N LEU A 926 2.50 -21.22 16.68
CA LEU A 926 2.27 -22.65 16.89
C LEU A 926 3.00 -23.15 18.16
N MET A 927 4.31 -22.89 18.29
CA MET A 927 5.11 -23.28 19.45
C MET A 927 4.58 -22.68 20.76
N GLN A 928 4.25 -21.38 20.76
CA GLN A 928 3.66 -20.69 21.91
C GLN A 928 2.28 -21.25 22.31
N SER A 929 1.52 -21.82 21.36
CA SER A 929 0.19 -22.39 21.63
C SER A 929 0.22 -23.82 22.19
N LEU A 930 1.34 -24.54 22.09
CA LEU A 930 1.47 -25.91 22.61
C LEU A 930 1.33 -25.92 24.14
N SER A 931 0.83 -27.02 24.71
CA SER A 931 0.85 -27.21 26.17
C SER A 931 2.29 -27.33 26.66
N TYR A 932 2.57 -26.97 27.91
CA TYR A 932 3.92 -26.99 28.48
C TYR A 932 4.65 -28.34 28.31
N GLU A 933 3.94 -29.46 28.48
CA GLU A 933 4.47 -30.80 28.24
C GLU A 933 4.84 -31.04 26.77
N LEU A 934 4.05 -30.52 25.83
CA LEU A 934 4.35 -30.58 24.40
C LEU A 934 5.48 -29.61 24.02
N GLN A 935 5.57 -28.43 24.64
CA GLN A 935 6.68 -27.49 24.45
C GLN A 935 8.00 -28.13 24.86
N GLN A 936 8.08 -28.71 26.06
CA GLN A 936 9.25 -29.48 26.53
C GLN A 936 9.63 -30.64 25.61
N LYS A 937 8.66 -31.31 24.97
CA LYS A 937 8.91 -32.40 24.01
C LYS A 937 9.23 -31.92 22.60
N THR A 938 8.92 -30.67 22.26
CA THR A 938 9.17 -30.06 20.94
C THR A 938 10.54 -29.38 20.92
N GLN A 939 10.90 -28.70 22.01
CA GLN A 939 12.19 -28.04 22.22
C GLN A 939 13.28 -29.09 22.48
N VAL A 940 14.08 -29.39 21.46
CA VAL A 940 15.16 -30.39 21.54
C VAL A 940 16.36 -29.84 22.31
N TYR A 941 16.62 -28.54 22.15
CA TYR A 941 17.68 -27.79 22.82
C TYR A 941 17.17 -26.41 23.24
N GLU A 942 17.60 -25.93 24.40
CA GLU A 942 17.13 -24.68 25.00
C GLU A 942 17.82 -23.47 24.37
N GLY A 943 19.12 -23.60 24.05
CA GLY A 943 19.91 -22.58 23.34
C GLY A 943 20.01 -22.84 21.83
N LEU A 944 20.30 -21.79 21.04
CA LEU A 944 20.78 -21.96 19.65
C LEU A 944 22.26 -22.39 19.57
N HIS A 945 22.95 -22.29 20.71
CA HIS A 945 24.26 -22.87 21.00
C HIS A 945 24.12 -23.46 22.41
N ASP A 946 23.73 -24.74 22.50
CA ASP A 946 23.44 -25.45 23.75
C ASP A 946 24.53 -26.50 23.99
N GLU A 947 25.08 -26.58 25.21
CA GLU A 947 26.16 -27.51 25.58
C GLU A 947 25.77 -28.99 25.42
N LYS A 948 24.47 -29.29 25.30
CA LYS A 948 23.94 -30.65 25.07
C LYS A 948 23.91 -31.04 23.58
N MET A 949 24.17 -30.12 22.65
CA MET A 949 24.17 -30.40 21.21
C MET A 949 25.27 -31.40 20.85
N THR A 950 24.97 -32.31 19.91
CA THR A 950 25.97 -33.18 19.31
C THR A 950 26.92 -32.38 18.42
N ASP A 951 28.19 -32.81 18.32
CA ASP A 951 29.24 -32.16 17.52
C ASP A 951 28.85 -31.93 16.04
N ASP A 952 27.91 -32.72 15.52
CA ASP A 952 27.42 -32.63 14.14
C ASP A 952 26.24 -31.65 13.97
N ARG A 953 25.56 -31.23 15.05
CA ARG A 953 24.33 -30.41 14.98
C ARG A 953 24.59 -28.95 14.67
N TRP A 954 25.78 -28.43 14.93
CA TRP A 954 26.16 -27.08 14.50
C TRP A 954 27.40 -27.11 13.63
N ASN A 955 27.39 -26.38 12.51
CA ASN A 955 28.61 -26.16 11.72
C ASN A 955 28.72 -24.71 11.19
N PRO A 956 29.93 -24.21 10.86
CA PRO A 956 30.12 -22.81 10.45
C PRO A 956 29.49 -22.41 9.11
N ALA A 957 29.03 -23.36 8.28
CA ALA A 957 28.44 -23.08 6.96
C ALA A 957 26.90 -23.04 7.00
N ASP A 958 26.28 -24.10 7.51
CA ASP A 958 24.82 -24.26 7.55
C ASP A 958 24.19 -23.89 8.92
N GLN A 959 25.01 -23.59 9.94
CA GLN A 959 24.60 -23.42 11.34
C GLN A 959 23.84 -24.65 11.88
N ARG A 960 22.55 -24.54 12.24
CA ARG A 960 21.76 -25.68 12.76
C ARG A 960 21.02 -26.46 11.66
N HIS A 961 21.09 -26.01 10.41
CA HIS A 961 20.52 -26.74 9.27
C HIS A 961 21.24 -28.07 9.04
N LEU A 962 20.46 -29.13 8.88
CA LEU A 962 20.94 -30.48 8.60
C LEU A 962 20.83 -30.85 7.12
N GLY A 963 19.85 -30.29 6.40
CA GLY A 963 19.62 -30.46 4.96
C GLY A 963 20.37 -29.48 4.07
N GLY A 964 21.48 -28.91 4.56
CA GLY A 964 22.31 -27.90 3.90
C GLY A 964 22.95 -28.31 2.58
N ALA A 965 23.82 -27.43 2.06
CA ALA A 965 24.54 -27.68 0.81
C ALA A 965 25.44 -28.92 0.96
N PHE A 966 25.44 -29.79 -0.05
CA PHE A 966 26.21 -31.05 -0.06
C PHE A 966 25.89 -32.03 1.12
N GLN A 967 24.79 -31.83 1.85
CA GLN A 967 24.31 -32.74 2.90
C GLN A 967 23.36 -33.83 2.36
N ASP A 968 23.38 -34.11 1.05
CA ASP A 968 22.33 -34.89 0.36
C ASP A 968 22.10 -36.29 0.93
N ASN A 969 23.11 -36.91 1.51
CA ASN A 969 23.08 -38.30 2.00
C ASN A 969 22.93 -38.38 3.54
N ARG A 970 22.64 -37.26 4.22
CA ARG A 970 22.69 -37.20 5.68
C ARG A 970 21.59 -38.04 6.34
N ILE A 971 21.95 -38.72 7.42
CA ILE A 971 21.00 -39.35 8.34
C ILE A 971 20.49 -38.26 9.30
N ILE A 972 19.20 -37.98 9.26
CA ILE A 972 18.52 -36.94 10.02
C ILE A 972 17.34 -37.59 10.75
N PRO A 973 17.50 -38.01 12.02
CA PRO A 973 16.42 -38.61 12.81
C PRO A 973 15.19 -37.71 12.95
N TYR A 974 14.03 -38.31 13.18
CA TYR A 974 12.84 -37.57 13.60
C TYR A 974 13.04 -37.05 15.03
N GLU A 975 12.75 -35.77 15.24
CA GLU A 975 12.88 -35.08 16.54
C GLU A 975 11.56 -34.41 16.91
N GLY A 976 11.42 -34.01 18.17
CA GLY A 976 10.26 -33.25 18.63
C GLY A 976 8.99 -34.10 18.76
N ILE A 977 7.83 -33.50 18.47
CA ILE A 977 6.52 -34.14 18.60
C ILE A 977 5.91 -34.50 17.25
N LYS A 978 5.10 -35.57 17.22
CA LYS A 978 4.28 -35.89 16.04
C LYS A 978 3.16 -34.86 15.87
N ALA A 979 2.91 -34.43 14.63
CA ALA A 979 1.79 -33.55 14.28
C ALA A 979 0.45 -34.07 14.84
N LYS A 980 0.20 -35.38 14.74
CA LYS A 980 -1.01 -36.03 15.26
C LYS A 980 -1.19 -35.96 16.79
N SER A 981 -0.16 -35.59 17.56
CA SER A 981 -0.26 -35.37 19.01
C SER A 981 -0.71 -33.95 19.40
N MET A 982 -0.70 -33.02 18.44
CA MET A 982 -1.19 -31.65 18.63
C MET A 982 -2.73 -31.60 18.59
N LEU A 983 -3.33 -30.55 19.14
CA LEU A 983 -4.77 -30.27 18.98
C LEU A 983 -5.12 -29.97 17.51
N GLN A 984 -6.38 -30.15 17.09
CA GLN A 984 -6.77 -29.95 15.69
C GLN A 984 -6.38 -28.56 15.15
N ALA A 985 -6.62 -27.48 15.92
CA ALA A 985 -6.24 -26.13 15.51
C ALA A 985 -4.72 -25.94 15.30
N GLN A 986 -3.90 -26.67 16.07
CA GLN A 986 -2.44 -26.67 15.93
C GLN A 986 -2.00 -27.50 14.72
N GLN A 987 -2.69 -28.60 14.42
CA GLN A 987 -2.51 -29.36 13.18
C GLN A 987 -2.89 -28.51 11.96
N ASP A 988 -3.97 -27.73 12.05
CA ASP A 988 -4.41 -26.79 11.01
C ASP A 988 -3.38 -25.66 10.80
N GLN A 989 -2.78 -25.12 11.88
CA GLN A 989 -1.67 -24.17 11.81
C GLN A 989 -0.41 -24.78 11.18
N LEU A 990 -0.06 -26.04 11.50
CA LEU A 990 1.09 -26.72 10.90
C LEU A 990 0.85 -27.02 9.41
N LEU A 991 -0.39 -27.34 9.01
CA LEU A 991 -0.78 -27.44 7.59
C LEU A 991 -0.72 -26.09 6.87
N GLN A 992 -1.11 -25.00 7.53
CA GLN A 992 -0.96 -23.64 6.99
C GLN A 992 0.53 -23.25 6.83
N LEU A 993 1.38 -23.62 7.79
CA LEU A 993 2.82 -23.39 7.71
C LEU A 993 3.44 -24.15 6.53
N LEU A 994 3.03 -25.41 6.32
CA LEU A 994 3.40 -26.19 5.14
C LEU A 994 2.91 -25.57 3.82
N SER A 995 1.73 -24.94 3.79
CA SER A 995 1.22 -24.20 2.63
C SER A 995 2.21 -23.10 2.22
N LEU A 996 2.63 -22.25 3.16
CA LEU A 996 3.51 -21.10 2.89
C LEU A 996 4.88 -21.48 2.29
N TYR A 997 5.37 -22.70 2.56
CA TYR A 997 6.57 -23.24 1.92
C TYR A 997 6.30 -23.82 0.53
N LEU A 998 5.13 -24.42 0.31
CA LEU A 998 4.78 -25.11 -0.93
C LEU A 998 4.06 -24.22 -1.95
N GLU A 999 3.58 -23.04 -1.55
CA GLU A 999 3.00 -22.00 -2.41
C GLU A 999 3.94 -21.51 -3.52
N ILE A 1000 5.22 -21.88 -3.49
CA ILE A 1000 6.16 -21.70 -4.61
C ILE A 1000 5.78 -22.56 -5.84
N LEU A 1001 5.17 -23.73 -5.63
CA LEU A 1001 4.78 -24.68 -6.68
C LEU A 1001 3.55 -24.21 -7.46
N PRO A 1002 3.44 -24.54 -8.77
CA PRO A 1002 2.19 -24.42 -9.51
C PRO A 1002 1.05 -25.22 -8.86
N SER A 1003 -0.20 -24.83 -9.13
CA SER A 1003 -1.39 -25.29 -8.39
C SER A 1003 -1.59 -26.82 -8.37
N GLY A 1004 -1.28 -27.52 -9.46
CA GLY A 1004 -1.35 -28.98 -9.54
C GLY A 1004 -0.33 -29.68 -8.62
N PRO A 1005 0.99 -29.49 -8.84
CA PRO A 1005 2.06 -30.01 -7.97
C PRO A 1005 1.92 -29.60 -6.50
N TYR A 1006 1.44 -28.38 -6.21
CA TYR A 1006 1.11 -27.94 -4.85
C TYR A 1006 0.06 -28.88 -4.20
N GLN A 1007 -1.08 -29.11 -4.87
CA GLN A 1007 -2.13 -29.99 -4.36
C GLN A 1007 -1.67 -31.45 -4.24
N ALA A 1008 -0.84 -31.92 -5.19
CA ALA A 1008 -0.25 -33.25 -5.14
C ALA A 1008 0.68 -33.43 -3.93
N ARG A 1009 1.57 -32.47 -3.67
CA ARG A 1009 2.51 -32.50 -2.54
C ARG A 1009 1.78 -32.39 -1.20
N MET A 1010 0.82 -31.48 -1.06
CA MET A 1010 -0.01 -31.37 0.15
C MET A 1010 -0.76 -32.68 0.44
N LYS A 1011 -1.32 -33.32 -0.60
CA LYS A 1011 -1.98 -34.63 -0.48
C LYS A 1011 -1.00 -35.77 -0.14
N GLN A 1012 0.24 -35.71 -0.61
CA GLN A 1012 1.28 -36.68 -0.23
C GLN A 1012 1.64 -36.54 1.26
N ILE A 1013 1.81 -35.31 1.75
CA ILE A 1013 2.13 -35.04 3.17
C ILE A 1013 0.97 -35.47 4.08
N GLN A 1014 -0.28 -35.18 3.70
CA GLN A 1014 -1.46 -35.61 4.46
C GLN A 1014 -1.59 -37.14 4.59
N ARG A 1015 -1.11 -37.93 3.62
CA ARG A 1015 -1.05 -39.41 3.73
C ARG A 1015 -0.08 -39.89 4.81
N HIS A 1016 0.95 -39.10 5.11
CA HIS A 1016 1.98 -39.41 6.11
C HIS A 1016 1.87 -38.54 7.37
N TRP A 1017 0.71 -37.93 7.63
CA TRP A 1017 0.52 -36.99 8.75
C TRP A 1017 0.82 -37.60 10.13
N ASP A 1018 0.56 -38.89 10.29
CA ASP A 1018 0.83 -39.65 11.52
C ASP A 1018 2.32 -40.06 11.64
N GLU A 1019 3.12 -39.73 10.62
CA GLU A 1019 4.58 -39.82 10.53
C GLU A 1019 5.25 -38.43 10.35
N THR A 1020 4.48 -37.33 10.41
CA THR A 1020 5.01 -35.96 10.38
C THR A 1020 5.38 -35.52 11.79
N TYR A 1021 6.57 -34.95 11.95
CA TYR A 1021 7.15 -34.42 13.18
C TYR A 1021 7.42 -32.92 13.08
N PHE A 1022 7.40 -32.24 14.23
CA PHE A 1022 7.77 -30.85 14.42
C PHE A 1022 8.71 -30.74 15.62
N CYS A 1023 9.89 -30.12 15.44
CA CYS A 1023 10.86 -29.87 16.49
C CYS A 1023 11.34 -28.41 16.50
N TRP A 1024 11.84 -27.95 17.64
CA TRP A 1024 12.24 -26.57 17.93
C TRP A 1024 13.60 -26.52 18.64
N ILE A 1025 14.35 -25.45 18.42
CA ILE A 1025 15.61 -25.14 19.12
C ILE A 1025 15.63 -23.65 19.46
N GLY A 1026 16.13 -23.30 20.65
CA GLY A 1026 16.21 -21.93 21.12
C GLY A 1026 14.96 -21.50 21.89
N GLY A 1027 14.88 -20.21 22.22
CA GLY A 1027 13.74 -19.60 22.90
C GLY A 1027 12.49 -19.52 22.02
N TYR A 1028 11.37 -19.10 22.61
CA TYR A 1028 10.07 -18.95 21.92
C TYR A 1028 9.27 -17.73 22.43
N GLY A 1029 9.96 -16.74 22.98
CA GLY A 1029 9.44 -15.39 23.23
C GLY A 1029 9.42 -14.51 21.98
N ASP A 1030 8.71 -13.38 22.10
CA ASP A 1030 8.41 -12.49 20.98
C ASP A 1030 9.65 -11.80 20.36
N ASP A 1031 10.80 -11.80 21.04
CA ASP A 1031 12.08 -11.30 20.54
C ASP A 1031 13.19 -12.39 20.43
N ASP A 1032 12.93 -13.65 20.83
CA ASP A 1032 13.92 -14.76 20.84
C ASP A 1032 14.26 -15.32 19.46
N ALA A 1033 15.54 -15.45 19.12
CA ALA A 1033 15.95 -16.22 17.94
C ALA A 1033 15.77 -17.73 18.15
N PHE A 1034 15.30 -18.43 17.11
CA PHE A 1034 14.97 -19.87 17.14
C PHE A 1034 15.28 -20.60 15.82
N TYR A 1035 15.29 -21.93 15.88
CA TYR A 1035 15.26 -22.85 14.73
C TYR A 1035 14.03 -23.77 14.86
N TYR A 1036 13.48 -24.25 13.74
CA TYR A 1036 12.53 -25.36 13.74
C TYR A 1036 12.71 -26.28 12.53
N ARG A 1037 12.28 -27.54 12.67
CA ARG A 1037 12.17 -28.50 11.56
C ARG A 1037 10.79 -29.14 11.52
N ILE A 1038 10.22 -29.24 10.31
CA ILE A 1038 9.06 -30.08 10.01
C ILE A 1038 9.56 -31.24 9.14
N GLN A 1039 9.40 -32.48 9.58
CA GLN A 1039 9.96 -33.64 8.88
C GLN A 1039 8.96 -34.79 8.79
N SER A 1040 8.90 -35.43 7.63
CA SER A 1040 8.09 -36.62 7.35
C SER A 1040 8.83 -37.51 6.35
N PRO A 1041 8.30 -38.68 5.97
CA PRO A 1041 8.91 -39.50 4.93
C PRO A 1041 9.01 -38.83 3.54
N VAL A 1042 8.23 -37.77 3.27
CA VAL A 1042 8.03 -37.20 1.91
C VAL A 1042 8.31 -35.68 1.79
N ILE A 1043 8.63 -35.03 2.91
CA ILE A 1043 9.09 -33.63 2.96
C ILE A 1043 9.95 -33.40 4.21
N MET A 1044 10.97 -32.57 4.09
CA MET A 1044 11.67 -31.95 5.21
C MET A 1044 11.78 -30.45 4.94
N ILE A 1045 11.33 -29.64 5.91
CA ILE A 1045 11.47 -28.19 5.92
C ILE A 1045 12.25 -27.80 7.16
N GLU A 1046 13.26 -26.96 7.01
CA GLU A 1046 14.01 -26.35 8.09
C GLU A 1046 13.93 -24.82 8.00
N PHE A 1047 14.04 -24.19 9.17
CA PHE A 1047 14.10 -22.75 9.37
C PHE A 1047 15.11 -22.48 10.48
N ASP A 1048 16.03 -21.54 10.28
CA ASP A 1048 17.04 -21.12 11.27
C ASP A 1048 17.22 -19.60 11.23
N HIS A 1049 17.59 -19.02 12.37
CA HIS A 1049 18.10 -17.64 12.42
C HIS A 1049 19.63 -17.69 12.48
N HIS A 1050 20.31 -17.04 11.53
CA HIS A 1050 21.75 -17.14 11.38
C HIS A 1050 22.52 -15.94 11.94
N SER A 1051 23.74 -16.18 12.41
CA SER A 1051 24.75 -15.12 12.54
C SER A 1051 25.22 -14.60 11.18
N GLY A 1052 25.72 -13.37 11.16
CA GLY A 1052 25.97 -12.56 9.97
C GLY A 1052 27.31 -12.79 9.28
N VAL A 1053 27.27 -13.24 8.01
CA VAL A 1053 28.45 -13.28 7.14
C VAL A 1053 28.82 -11.84 6.71
N PHE A 1054 27.96 -11.21 5.90
CA PHE A 1054 28.05 -9.79 5.50
C PHE A 1054 27.35 -8.84 6.50
N LEU A 1055 26.60 -9.38 7.47
CA LEU A 1055 26.03 -8.61 8.58
C LEU A 1055 27.00 -8.56 9.77
N LEU A 1056 26.69 -7.73 10.78
CA LEU A 1056 27.56 -7.54 11.97
C LEU A 1056 27.17 -8.39 13.20
N ASN A 1057 26.01 -9.07 13.18
CA ASN A 1057 25.61 -9.91 14.29
C ASN A 1057 26.42 -11.20 14.33
N ASN A 1058 27.40 -11.30 15.23
CA ASN A 1058 28.13 -12.55 15.47
C ASN A 1058 27.22 -13.67 16.02
N GLU A 1059 26.09 -13.28 16.62
CA GLU A 1059 25.02 -14.16 17.11
C GLU A 1059 23.81 -14.24 16.17
N PRO A 1060 23.03 -15.33 16.17
CA PRO A 1060 21.68 -15.40 15.58
C PRO A 1060 20.75 -14.22 15.93
N LYS A 1061 19.98 -13.74 14.94
CA LYS A 1061 18.97 -12.66 15.11
C LYS A 1061 17.75 -12.84 14.20
N LYS A 1062 16.58 -12.36 14.67
CA LYS A 1062 15.27 -12.50 13.99
C LYS A 1062 15.18 -11.95 12.55
N TYR A 1063 16.11 -11.10 12.12
CA TYR A 1063 16.10 -10.48 10.78
C TYR A 1063 16.98 -11.20 9.75
N HIS A 1064 17.72 -12.25 10.13
CA HIS A 1064 18.57 -13.03 9.24
C HIS A 1064 18.09 -14.48 9.27
N ILE A 1065 16.99 -14.71 8.58
CA ILE A 1065 16.33 -16.01 8.46
C ILE A 1065 17.04 -16.80 7.35
N HIS A 1066 17.22 -18.10 7.53
CA HIS A 1066 17.52 -19.08 6.46
C HIS A 1066 16.43 -20.15 6.47
N THR A 1067 16.08 -20.67 5.29
CA THR A 1067 15.16 -21.81 5.18
C THR A 1067 15.61 -22.81 4.13
N ILE A 1068 15.21 -24.07 4.30
CA ILE A 1068 15.50 -25.19 3.39
C ILE A 1068 14.24 -26.05 3.21
N LEU A 1069 14.02 -26.54 1.98
CA LEU A 1069 12.96 -27.48 1.58
C LEU A 1069 13.58 -28.66 0.81
N ARG A 1070 13.51 -29.88 1.37
CA ARG A 1070 14.01 -31.14 0.78
C ARG A 1070 12.89 -32.18 0.62
N THR A 1071 13.13 -33.18 -0.23
CA THR A 1071 12.35 -34.41 -0.35
C THR A 1071 13.21 -35.62 0.09
N PRO A 1072 13.03 -36.13 1.33
CA PRO A 1072 13.76 -37.30 1.84
C PRO A 1072 13.52 -38.61 1.06
N ASN A 1073 14.18 -39.68 1.52
CA ASN A 1073 14.08 -41.04 0.98
C ASN A 1073 14.48 -41.14 -0.51
N GLY A 1074 15.51 -40.39 -0.91
CA GLY A 1074 16.15 -40.57 -2.22
C GLY A 1074 15.42 -39.97 -3.41
N ASN A 1075 14.38 -39.14 -3.21
CA ASN A 1075 13.69 -38.47 -4.31
C ASN A 1075 14.00 -36.97 -4.47
N ASP A 1076 14.94 -36.41 -3.68
CA ASP A 1076 15.59 -35.15 -4.06
C ASP A 1076 16.10 -35.21 -5.52
N TYR A 1077 16.01 -34.09 -6.22
CA TYR A 1077 16.29 -33.97 -7.67
C TYR A 1077 15.47 -34.95 -8.53
N GLY A 1078 14.32 -35.44 -8.05
CA GLY A 1078 13.44 -36.37 -8.75
C GLY A 1078 14.06 -37.76 -9.00
N ARG A 1079 15.14 -38.12 -8.32
CA ARG A 1079 15.97 -39.30 -8.63
C ARG A 1079 15.19 -40.62 -8.57
N GLU A 1080 14.26 -40.76 -7.63
CA GLU A 1080 13.42 -41.96 -7.52
C GLU A 1080 12.34 -41.99 -8.61
N TRP A 1081 11.75 -40.84 -8.98
CA TRP A 1081 10.88 -40.76 -10.16
C TRP A 1081 11.62 -41.11 -11.46
N ILE A 1082 12.84 -40.60 -11.67
CA ILE A 1082 13.69 -40.94 -12.83
C ILE A 1082 13.94 -42.46 -12.90
N ARG A 1083 14.24 -43.08 -11.75
CA ARG A 1083 14.41 -44.55 -11.64
C ARG A 1083 13.13 -45.30 -12.01
N LEU A 1084 11.99 -44.93 -11.41
CA LEU A 1084 10.69 -45.57 -11.65
C LEU A 1084 10.24 -45.44 -13.12
N GLN A 1085 10.41 -44.26 -13.72
CA GLN A 1085 10.08 -44.01 -15.12
C GLN A 1085 10.88 -44.92 -16.06
N ARG A 1086 12.17 -45.12 -15.80
CA ARG A 1086 13.02 -46.05 -16.57
C ARG A 1086 12.59 -47.50 -16.40
N THR A 1087 12.36 -47.97 -15.17
CA THR A 1087 11.87 -49.34 -14.93
C THR A 1087 10.55 -49.60 -15.65
N ASN A 1088 9.64 -48.62 -15.65
CA ASN A 1088 8.35 -48.69 -16.36
C ASN A 1088 8.49 -48.68 -17.89
N ASN A 1089 9.57 -48.13 -18.45
CA ASN A 1089 9.80 -48.11 -19.90
C ASN A 1089 10.52 -49.38 -20.36
N SER A 1090 11.60 -49.82 -19.70
CA SER A 1090 12.27 -51.09 -20.01
C SER A 1090 11.33 -52.29 -19.83
N GLY A 1091 10.40 -52.25 -18.87
CA GLY A 1091 9.35 -53.24 -18.70
C GLY A 1091 8.35 -53.32 -19.89
N LYS A 1092 8.22 -52.26 -20.70
CA LYS A 1092 7.44 -52.29 -21.95
C LYS A 1092 8.27 -52.77 -23.14
N GLU A 1093 9.57 -52.44 -23.17
CA GLU A 1093 10.49 -52.89 -24.22
C GLU A 1093 10.73 -54.40 -24.17
N CYS A 1094 10.61 -55.04 -23.01
CA CYS A 1094 10.61 -56.52 -22.88
C CYS A 1094 9.23 -57.18 -23.08
N LEU A 1095 8.20 -56.42 -23.49
CA LEU A 1095 6.85 -56.91 -23.79
C LEU A 1095 6.41 -56.66 -25.25
N ASN A 1096 7.30 -56.09 -26.07
CA ASN A 1096 7.17 -55.92 -27.52
C ASN A 1096 8.17 -56.82 -28.27
#